data_AF-A0A3S4P5C9-F1
#
_entry.id   AF-A0A3S4P5C9-F1
#
_cell.length_a   1.000
_cell.length_b   1.000
_cell.length_c   1.000
_cell.angle_alpha   90.00
_cell.angle_beta   90.00
_cell.angle_gamma   90.00
#
_symmetry.space_group_name_H-M   'P 1'
#
loop_
_entity.id
_entity.type
_entity.pdbx_description
1 polymer ?
#
loop_
_entity_poly.entity_id
_entity_poly.type
_entity_poly.pdbx_seq_one_letter_code
_entity_poly.pdbx_strand_id
1 'polypeptide(L)'
;MADEVVVLGTNASPFSNRARIALLEKGVEHELIDEDLDNKSPLLLKSNPIHKKIPVLIHNGRSICESLTIVQYIDETWNKSSPLLPVDPFERANARFWAEYIDNKKLYDCGSRIWKKKGEAREEAKKEFIDCLKMLEGALGQKQYFGGENFGYIDVALITFACWFYSFEKYGNFSVEDECPKLMAWVRRCRERESVAKVLPDSNWVYEFIDVVLKKRLMMAEEVVVLGMWAIPFVMRVTISLLEKGVEYEYKEEDLVIKSPLLLKSNPVHKKVPVLIHNGEGPSANLSSSSNTLKRLGPKGHPCCLETHMNGQMPGEAREEAKKEFIDCLKVLEGALGQKQYFGGESFGYVDVALIPSACWFYAYEKHENFSVEEECPKLMAWVRRCMKRESVAKVLPDSHKVYEYIGILRKRFTIEIVVLGTWTSMFSNRVRIALLEKGVEYEYKEEDLVNKSPRLLKSNPVHKKIPVLIHNERPICESLNIVQYIDETWNKTSPLMPGDPYERANARFWGDYIDKKIYDCGSRIWRRKGEARDEAKKEFIDCLKVLEGALGKKQYFGGESFGYVDVTLIPSACWFYAYEKHGNFSVEEECPKLMAWVRRCMKRESVAKVLPDSHEVYEYTGVMKKKARIALLEKGVEYEYKEEDLVNKSPLLLKSNPVHKKIPVLIHNERPICESLIIVEYIDETWNKTSPLMPGDPYERANARFWGDYIDKKVCDCGTRIWKNKGEAREEAKKEFIDCLKVLEGELGQKQYFGGESFGYVDVALIPIACWFYAYEKTGNFSVEEECPKLMAWVRRCMKRESVAKVLPDSYKVYELLGVLKKWLGVEILMADTVVVLGTWTSMFSNRVRIALLEKGVEYEYKEEDLSPLLLKSNPVHKKIPVLIHNERPICESLNIVQYIDETWNKTSPLMPGDPYERANARFWGDYIDKKIYDCGSRIWRRKGEAREVAKKEFIDCLKVLEGAQSQK
;
A
#
# COMPACT_ATOMS: atom_id res chain seq x y z
N MET A 1 51.89 -17.46 -17.52
CA MET A 1 50.71 -17.57 -18.40
C MET A 1 50.19 -16.16 -18.57
N ALA A 2 49.78 -15.75 -19.77
CA ALA A 2 49.10 -14.47 -19.94
C ALA A 2 47.84 -14.45 -19.07
N ASP A 3 47.47 -13.31 -18.48
CA ASP A 3 46.23 -13.19 -17.71
C ASP A 3 45.04 -13.54 -18.62
N GLU A 4 44.25 -14.53 -18.24
CA GLU A 4 43.06 -14.92 -19.00
C GLU A 4 41.94 -13.94 -18.65
N VAL A 5 41.58 -13.08 -19.61
CA VAL A 5 40.55 -12.04 -19.45
C VAL A 5 39.44 -12.25 -20.48
N VAL A 6 38.25 -12.58 -19.99
CA VAL A 6 37.07 -12.87 -20.81
C VAL A 6 35.92 -11.98 -20.38
N VAL A 7 35.18 -11.42 -21.33
CA VAL A 7 33.93 -10.67 -21.10
C VAL A 7 32.77 -11.50 -21.66
N LEU A 8 31.85 -11.93 -20.79
CA LEU A 8 30.55 -12.44 -21.22
C LEU A 8 29.64 -11.24 -21.49
N GLY A 9 29.14 -11.09 -22.71
CA GLY A 9 28.39 -9.90 -23.08
C GLY A 9 27.77 -9.99 -24.46
N THR A 10 27.30 -8.85 -24.98
CA THR A 10 26.91 -8.74 -26.39
C THR A 10 27.35 -7.40 -26.96
N ASN A 11 27.59 -7.36 -28.27
CA ASN A 11 28.01 -6.12 -28.95
C ASN A 11 26.97 -5.00 -28.86
N ALA A 12 25.68 -5.34 -28.80
CA ALA A 12 24.60 -4.37 -28.66
C ALA A 12 24.50 -3.79 -27.24
N SER A 13 25.03 -4.48 -26.23
CA SER A 13 24.85 -4.13 -24.83
C SER A 13 25.77 -2.97 -24.41
N PRO A 14 25.22 -1.78 -24.07
CA PRO A 14 26.05 -0.66 -23.62
C PRO A 14 26.82 -1.02 -22.35
N PHE A 15 26.23 -1.84 -21.47
CA PHE A 15 26.86 -2.31 -20.24
C PHE A 15 28.09 -3.19 -20.52
N SER A 16 28.01 -4.09 -21.51
CA SER A 16 29.16 -4.93 -21.90
C SER A 16 30.28 -4.11 -22.53
N ASN A 17 29.89 -3.12 -23.33
CA ASN A 17 30.83 -2.23 -23.98
C ASN A 17 31.61 -1.35 -22.99
N ARG A 18 31.08 -1.08 -21.78
CA ARG A 18 31.83 -0.39 -20.72
C ARG A 18 33.10 -1.16 -20.32
N ALA A 19 32.96 -2.46 -20.06
CA ALA A 19 34.07 -3.34 -19.68
C ALA A 19 35.11 -3.41 -20.82
N ARG A 20 34.65 -3.61 -22.05
CA ARG A 20 35.51 -3.72 -23.23
C ARG A 20 36.30 -2.43 -23.50
N ILE A 21 35.64 -1.27 -23.45
CA ILE A 21 36.33 0.03 -23.61
C ILE A 21 37.35 0.22 -22.49
N ALA A 22 36.99 -0.07 -21.24
CA ALA A 22 37.92 0.06 -20.12
C ALA A 22 39.15 -0.86 -20.27
N LEU A 23 38.97 -2.12 -20.70
CA LEU A 23 40.10 -3.02 -20.97
C LEU A 23 41.01 -2.50 -22.09
N LEU A 24 40.45 -1.99 -23.18
CA LEU A 24 41.23 -1.41 -24.28
C LEU A 24 41.98 -0.14 -23.85
N GLU A 25 41.37 0.73 -23.05
CA GLU A 25 42.06 1.89 -22.47
C GLU A 25 43.20 1.49 -21.53
N LYS A 26 43.13 0.30 -20.93
CA LYS A 26 44.21 -0.30 -20.13
C LYS A 26 45.23 -1.10 -20.94
N GLY A 27 45.02 -1.25 -22.25
CA GLY A 27 45.87 -2.07 -23.13
C GLY A 27 45.79 -3.56 -22.83
N VAL A 28 44.66 -4.03 -22.29
CA VAL A 28 44.44 -5.44 -21.90
C VAL A 28 43.72 -6.17 -23.03
N GLU A 29 44.38 -7.19 -23.59
CA GLU A 29 43.76 -8.12 -24.52
C GLU A 29 42.68 -8.93 -23.80
N HIS A 30 41.54 -9.12 -24.47
CA HIS A 30 40.40 -9.83 -23.91
C HIS A 30 39.57 -10.50 -25.00
N GLU A 31 38.89 -11.58 -24.62
CA GLU A 31 37.90 -12.25 -25.46
C GLU A 31 36.49 -11.76 -25.11
N LEU A 32 35.64 -11.52 -26.11
CA LEU A 32 34.20 -11.35 -25.93
C LEU A 32 33.50 -12.66 -26.29
N ILE A 33 32.88 -13.29 -25.30
CA ILE A 33 31.95 -14.40 -25.54
C ILE A 33 30.55 -13.79 -25.68
N ASP A 34 29.98 -13.90 -26.87
CA ASP A 34 28.65 -13.37 -27.19
C ASP A 34 27.55 -14.23 -26.55
N GLU A 35 26.67 -13.61 -25.76
CA GLU A 35 25.62 -14.28 -24.99
C GLU A 35 24.24 -14.14 -25.64
N ASP A 36 23.52 -15.26 -25.78
CA ASP A 36 22.10 -15.25 -26.16
C ASP A 36 21.25 -14.80 -24.96
N LEU A 37 20.56 -13.67 -25.12
CA LEU A 37 19.73 -13.07 -24.07
C LEU A 37 18.40 -13.81 -23.85
N ASP A 38 17.92 -14.54 -24.86
CA ASP A 38 16.73 -15.39 -24.77
C ASP A 38 17.10 -16.76 -24.18
N ASN A 39 18.28 -17.31 -24.52
CA ASN A 39 18.79 -18.60 -24.03
C ASN A 39 20.17 -18.48 -23.37
N LYS A 40 20.18 -18.03 -22.11
CA LYS A 40 21.41 -17.76 -21.34
C LYS A 40 22.31 -18.98 -21.19
N SER A 41 23.63 -18.80 -21.40
CA SER A 41 24.60 -19.89 -21.32
C SER A 41 24.76 -20.46 -19.90
N PRO A 42 25.15 -21.74 -19.74
CA PRO A 42 25.52 -22.29 -18.43
C PRO A 42 26.68 -21.54 -17.76
N LEU A 43 27.58 -20.96 -18.56
CA LEU A 43 28.71 -20.18 -18.06
C LEU A 43 28.21 -18.87 -17.42
N LEU A 44 27.32 -18.14 -18.07
CA LEU A 44 26.69 -16.93 -17.50
C LEU A 44 25.92 -17.25 -16.21
N LEU A 45 25.14 -18.34 -16.21
CA LEU A 45 24.38 -18.75 -15.04
C LEU A 45 25.28 -19.17 -13.86
N LYS A 46 26.47 -19.73 -14.13
CA LYS A 46 27.46 -20.09 -13.13
C LYS A 46 28.23 -18.87 -12.61
N SER A 47 28.63 -17.96 -13.51
CA SER A 47 29.47 -16.81 -13.19
C SER A 47 28.70 -15.62 -12.59
N ASN A 48 27.39 -15.51 -12.86
CA ASN A 48 26.49 -14.56 -12.21
C ASN A 48 25.19 -15.28 -11.78
N PRO A 49 25.24 -16.15 -10.76
CA PRO A 49 24.08 -16.96 -10.36
C PRO A 49 22.93 -16.13 -9.77
N ILE A 50 23.25 -14.95 -9.22
CA ILE A 50 22.30 -14.07 -8.54
C ILE A 50 21.46 -13.28 -9.54
N HIS A 51 22.09 -12.54 -10.45
CA HIS A 51 21.37 -11.70 -11.41
C HIS A 51 21.18 -12.36 -12.77
N LYS A 52 22.06 -13.31 -13.14
CA LYS A 52 22.03 -14.01 -14.45
C LYS A 52 22.03 -13.00 -15.59
N LYS A 53 22.81 -11.91 -15.44
CA LYS A 53 22.87 -10.77 -16.36
C LYS A 53 24.30 -10.55 -16.84
N ILE A 54 24.39 -10.03 -18.05
CA ILE A 54 25.62 -9.49 -18.62
C ILE A 54 25.80 -8.00 -18.26
N PRO A 55 27.02 -7.48 -18.26
CA PRO A 55 28.28 -8.21 -18.46
C PRO A 55 28.74 -8.98 -17.24
N VAL A 56 29.59 -9.98 -17.50
CA VAL A 56 30.45 -10.60 -16.48
C VAL A 56 31.89 -10.57 -17.00
N LEU A 57 32.81 -10.01 -16.22
CA LEU A 57 34.24 -10.12 -16.48
C LEU A 57 34.77 -11.35 -15.74
N ILE A 58 35.42 -12.25 -16.46
CA ILE A 58 36.15 -13.37 -15.89
C ILE A 58 37.64 -13.06 -16.02
N HIS A 59 38.32 -12.93 -14.88
CA HIS A 59 39.77 -12.72 -14.83
C HIS A 59 40.39 -13.86 -14.02
N ASN A 60 41.20 -14.69 -14.68
CA ASN A 60 41.86 -15.86 -14.08
C ASN A 60 40.86 -16.76 -13.32
N GLY A 61 39.72 -17.05 -13.96
CA GLY A 61 38.63 -17.87 -13.40
C GLY A 61 37.74 -17.17 -12.36
N ARG A 62 38.06 -15.95 -11.92
CA ARG A 62 37.25 -15.19 -10.97
C ARG A 62 36.25 -14.31 -11.71
N SER A 63 34.97 -14.39 -11.33
CA SER A 63 33.90 -13.62 -11.97
C SER A 63 33.63 -12.31 -11.24
N ILE A 64 33.56 -11.21 -11.98
CA ILE A 64 33.20 -9.87 -11.51
C ILE A 64 31.94 -9.45 -12.25
N CYS A 65 30.91 -9.04 -11.49
CA CYS A 65 29.61 -8.64 -12.00
C CYS A 65 29.38 -7.13 -11.84
N GLU A 66 28.34 -6.62 -12.50
CA GLU A 66 27.96 -5.21 -12.57
C GLU A 66 28.94 -4.33 -13.36
N SER A 67 28.47 -3.75 -14.47
CA SER A 67 29.36 -3.07 -15.44
C SER A 67 30.21 -1.94 -14.84
N LEU A 68 29.66 -1.14 -13.92
CA LEU A 68 30.38 -0.05 -13.25
C LEU A 68 31.42 -0.60 -12.26
N THR A 69 31.07 -1.66 -11.53
CA THR A 69 32.01 -2.38 -10.65
C THR A 69 33.14 -3.02 -11.45
N ILE A 70 32.85 -3.59 -12.61
CA ILE A 70 33.85 -4.14 -13.55
C ILE A 70 34.82 -3.05 -14.00
N VAL A 71 34.34 -1.86 -14.37
CA VAL A 71 35.23 -0.76 -14.78
C VAL A 71 36.13 -0.30 -13.63
N GLN A 72 35.61 -0.21 -12.40
CA GLN A 72 36.44 0.11 -11.23
C GLN A 72 37.47 -0.99 -10.95
N TYR A 73 37.08 -2.26 -11.07
CA TYR A 73 37.99 -3.39 -10.93
C TYR A 73 39.12 -3.34 -11.96
N ILE A 74 38.79 -3.04 -13.21
CA ILE A 74 39.78 -2.87 -14.30
C ILE A 74 40.75 -1.73 -13.97
N ASP A 75 40.24 -0.60 -13.49
CA ASP A 75 41.06 0.55 -13.13
C ASP A 75 42.00 0.26 -11.94
N GLU A 76 41.50 -0.45 -10.94
CA GLU A 76 42.24 -0.83 -9.73
C GLU A 76 43.27 -1.94 -9.99
N THR A 77 42.98 -2.87 -10.90
CA THR A 77 43.85 -4.02 -11.23
C THR A 77 44.99 -3.64 -12.14
N TRP A 78 44.70 -2.91 -13.23
CA TRP A 78 45.72 -2.46 -14.21
C TRP A 78 46.07 -0.99 -14.00
N ASN A 79 46.49 -0.65 -12.77
CA ASN A 79 46.72 0.73 -12.31
C ASN A 79 48.00 1.42 -12.85
N LYS A 80 48.78 0.74 -13.70
CA LYS A 80 50.04 1.28 -14.27
C LYS A 80 49.82 2.18 -15.50
N SER A 81 48.63 2.10 -16.12
CA SER A 81 48.22 2.97 -17.22
C SER A 81 47.37 4.14 -16.71
N SER A 82 47.01 5.08 -17.59
CA SER A 82 46.23 6.27 -17.24
C SER A 82 44.99 5.91 -16.41
N PRO A 83 44.78 6.54 -15.23
CA PRO A 83 43.69 6.20 -14.34
C PRO A 83 42.34 6.65 -14.94
N LEU A 84 41.34 5.77 -14.90
CA LEU A 84 39.97 6.09 -15.32
C LEU A 84 39.23 6.86 -14.24
N LEU A 85 39.47 6.52 -12.96
CA LEU A 85 38.97 7.26 -11.83
C LEU A 85 39.96 8.34 -11.37
N PRO A 86 39.48 9.50 -10.90
CA PRO A 86 40.33 10.50 -10.26
C PRO A 86 41.11 9.94 -9.05
N VAL A 87 42.29 10.50 -8.79
CA VAL A 87 43.14 10.15 -7.63
C VAL A 87 42.59 10.75 -6.33
N ASP A 88 42.09 11.99 -6.39
CA ASP A 88 41.47 12.66 -5.26
C ASP A 88 40.15 11.96 -4.86
N PRO A 89 39.96 11.60 -3.57
CA PRO A 89 38.76 10.90 -3.12
C PRO A 89 37.45 11.65 -3.41
N PHE A 90 37.46 12.98 -3.37
CA PHE A 90 36.26 13.77 -3.61
C PHE A 90 35.88 13.73 -5.09
N GLU A 91 36.84 13.96 -5.99
CA GLU A 91 36.61 13.83 -7.43
C GLU A 91 36.22 12.40 -7.81
N ARG A 92 36.78 11.39 -7.13
CA ARG A 92 36.38 9.98 -7.31
C ARG A 92 34.94 9.74 -6.88
N ALA A 93 34.52 10.27 -5.73
CA ALA A 93 33.13 10.19 -5.28
C ALA A 93 32.17 10.91 -6.23
N ASN A 94 32.56 12.07 -6.77
CA ASN A 94 31.81 12.80 -7.79
C ASN A 94 31.70 12.00 -9.10
N ALA A 95 32.78 11.32 -9.52
CA ALA A 95 32.76 10.43 -10.68
C ALA A 95 31.78 9.26 -10.50
N ARG A 96 31.79 8.63 -9.32
CA ARG A 96 30.83 7.57 -8.94
C ARG A 96 29.40 8.11 -8.94
N PHE A 97 29.17 9.31 -8.43
CA PHE A 97 27.85 9.93 -8.39
C PHE A 97 27.24 10.09 -9.79
N TRP A 98 28.01 10.61 -10.75
CA TRP A 98 27.51 10.80 -12.12
C TRP A 98 27.34 9.48 -12.87
N ALA A 99 28.21 8.49 -12.64
CA ALA A 99 28.02 7.15 -13.18
C ALA A 99 26.75 6.48 -12.62
N GLU A 100 26.52 6.62 -11.32
CA GLU A 100 25.30 6.13 -10.66
C GLU A 100 24.07 6.90 -11.14
N TYR A 101 24.17 8.21 -11.43
CA TYR A 101 23.08 8.97 -12.04
C TYR A 101 22.67 8.40 -13.41
N ILE A 102 23.65 8.04 -14.26
CA ILE A 102 23.41 7.41 -15.56
C ILE A 102 22.64 6.09 -15.41
N ASP A 103 22.99 5.26 -14.41
CA ASP A 103 22.36 3.96 -14.15
C ASP A 103 21.02 4.08 -13.40
N ASN A 104 20.91 4.96 -12.39
CA ASN A 104 19.72 5.11 -11.53
C ASN A 104 18.61 5.97 -12.13
N LYS A 105 18.92 7.01 -12.91
CA LYS A 105 17.90 7.64 -13.77
C LYS A 105 17.55 6.77 -14.97
N LYS A 106 18.26 5.65 -15.10
CA LYS A 106 18.09 4.65 -16.13
C LYS A 106 17.99 5.32 -17.50
N LEU A 107 19.08 5.96 -17.95
CA LEU A 107 19.17 6.55 -19.29
C LEU A 107 18.67 5.56 -20.37
N TYR A 108 18.95 4.27 -20.14
CA TYR A 108 18.41 3.16 -20.91
C TYR A 108 16.89 2.93 -20.76
N ASP A 109 16.31 3.02 -19.56
CA ASP A 109 14.88 2.77 -19.33
C ASP A 109 14.01 3.92 -19.84
N CYS A 110 14.37 5.18 -19.55
CA CYS A 110 13.65 6.34 -20.11
C CYS A 110 13.80 6.37 -21.63
N GLY A 111 15.00 6.17 -22.16
CA GLY A 111 15.22 6.04 -23.59
C GLY A 111 14.41 4.89 -24.19
N SER A 112 14.48 3.69 -23.62
CA SER A 112 13.79 2.52 -24.19
C SER A 112 12.27 2.65 -24.15
N ARG A 113 11.72 3.42 -23.20
CA ARG A 113 10.29 3.76 -23.18
C ARG A 113 9.88 4.57 -24.41
N ILE A 114 10.77 5.35 -25.03
CA ILE A 114 10.47 6.12 -26.25
C ILE A 114 10.04 5.20 -27.39
N TRP A 115 10.75 4.08 -27.63
CA TRP A 115 10.35 3.12 -28.68
C TRP A 115 9.35 2.07 -28.20
N LYS A 116 9.28 1.76 -26.89
CA LYS A 116 8.33 0.76 -26.34
C LYS A 116 6.91 1.30 -26.13
N LYS A 117 6.74 2.60 -25.91
CA LYS A 117 5.45 3.24 -25.62
C LYS A 117 4.98 4.12 -26.79
N LYS A 118 3.72 4.53 -26.77
CA LYS A 118 3.06 5.38 -27.79
C LYS A 118 2.29 6.52 -27.10
N GLY A 119 1.94 7.56 -27.85
CA GLY A 119 1.11 8.68 -27.37
C GLY A 119 1.77 9.45 -26.22
N GLU A 120 0.97 9.87 -25.24
CA GLU A 120 1.40 10.68 -24.10
C GLU A 120 2.56 10.05 -23.31
N ALA A 121 2.52 8.73 -23.09
CA ALA A 121 3.59 8.01 -22.38
C ALA A 121 4.94 8.04 -23.12
N ARG A 122 4.94 8.18 -24.46
CA ARG A 122 6.16 8.37 -25.25
C ARG A 122 6.69 9.79 -25.07
N GLU A 123 5.83 10.79 -25.12
CA GLU A 123 6.22 12.20 -24.94
C GLU A 123 6.76 12.46 -23.52
N GLU A 124 6.17 11.84 -22.49
CA GLU A 124 6.70 11.87 -21.13
C GLU A 124 8.10 11.24 -21.05
N ALA A 125 8.28 10.05 -21.63
CA ALA A 125 9.57 9.37 -21.67
C ALA A 125 10.63 10.17 -22.43
N LYS A 126 10.26 10.81 -23.54
CA LYS A 126 11.12 11.71 -24.32
C LYS A 126 11.55 12.91 -23.49
N LYS A 127 10.62 13.58 -22.81
CA LYS A 127 10.93 14.71 -21.93
C LYS A 127 11.89 14.30 -20.82
N GLU A 128 11.62 13.18 -20.16
CA GLU A 128 12.49 12.65 -19.10
C GLU A 128 13.89 12.32 -19.62
N PHE A 129 14.01 11.74 -20.82
CA PHE A 129 15.28 11.46 -21.47
C PHE A 129 16.07 12.73 -21.79
N ILE A 130 15.42 13.74 -22.38
CA ILE A 130 16.05 15.04 -22.68
C ILE A 130 16.52 15.74 -21.40
N ASP A 131 15.70 15.74 -20.35
CA ASP A 131 16.07 16.35 -19.06
C ASP A 131 17.30 15.65 -18.44
N CYS A 132 17.42 14.32 -18.61
CA CYS A 132 18.61 13.58 -18.18
C CYS A 132 19.85 13.98 -18.98
N LEU A 133 19.75 14.11 -20.31
CA LEU A 133 20.87 14.53 -21.16
C LEU A 133 21.31 15.96 -20.85
N LYS A 134 20.37 16.89 -20.63
CA LYS A 134 20.67 18.28 -20.23
C LYS A 134 21.41 18.34 -18.91
N MET A 135 21.10 17.45 -17.97
CA MET A 135 21.84 17.37 -16.73
C MET A 135 23.28 16.88 -16.90
N LEU A 136 23.48 15.88 -17.75
CA LEU A 136 24.81 15.39 -18.11
C LEU A 136 25.62 16.44 -18.88
N GLU A 137 24.98 17.17 -19.79
CA GLU A 137 25.63 18.27 -20.50
C GLU A 137 26.04 19.41 -19.57
N GLY A 138 25.21 19.75 -18.59
CA GLY A 138 25.55 20.69 -17.52
C GLY A 138 26.76 20.23 -16.69
N ALA A 139 26.83 18.94 -16.38
CA ALA A 139 27.94 18.34 -15.66
C ALA A 139 29.26 18.29 -16.47
N LEU A 140 29.15 18.08 -17.79
CA LEU A 140 30.27 18.18 -18.73
C LEU A 140 30.81 19.61 -18.81
N GLY A 141 29.91 20.60 -18.86
CA GLY A 141 30.26 22.02 -18.82
C GLY A 141 31.09 22.47 -20.02
N GLN A 142 32.36 22.80 -19.79
CA GLN A 142 33.34 23.16 -20.83
C GLN A 142 34.51 22.16 -20.90
N LYS A 143 34.41 21.04 -20.17
CA LYS A 143 35.47 20.04 -20.13
C LYS A 143 35.53 19.28 -21.45
N GLN A 144 36.72 18.82 -21.82
CA GLN A 144 36.91 17.99 -23.01
C GLN A 144 36.24 16.61 -22.82
N TYR A 145 36.42 16.04 -21.63
CA TYR A 145 35.83 14.80 -21.15
C TYR A 145 35.25 15.03 -19.74
N PHE A 146 34.42 14.12 -19.23
CA PHE A 146 33.93 14.22 -17.86
C PHE A 146 35.06 14.13 -16.82
N GLY A 147 36.14 13.41 -17.15
CA GLY A 147 37.41 13.38 -16.40
C GLY A 147 38.26 14.65 -16.52
N GLY A 148 37.76 15.73 -17.14
CA GLY A 148 38.51 16.96 -17.39
C GLY A 148 39.20 16.93 -18.74
N GLU A 149 40.53 16.89 -18.74
CA GLU A 149 41.36 16.76 -19.94
C GLU A 149 41.49 15.29 -20.40
N ASN A 150 41.30 14.35 -19.49
CA ASN A 150 41.46 12.92 -19.75
C ASN A 150 40.12 12.20 -19.87
N PHE A 151 40.06 11.22 -20.78
CA PHE A 151 38.96 10.28 -20.87
C PHE A 151 38.92 9.41 -19.60
N GLY A 152 37.77 9.35 -18.93
CA GLY A 152 37.67 8.71 -17.61
C GLY A 152 36.41 7.89 -17.40
N TYR A 153 36.15 7.59 -16.12
CA TYR A 153 35.12 6.66 -15.66
C TYR A 153 33.70 7.01 -16.13
N ILE A 154 33.30 8.29 -16.02
CA ILE A 154 31.98 8.74 -16.49
C ILE A 154 31.90 8.63 -18.02
N ASP A 155 33.01 8.92 -18.73
CA ASP A 155 33.02 8.85 -20.18
C ASP A 155 32.78 7.42 -20.67
N VAL A 156 33.46 6.43 -20.07
CA VAL A 156 33.20 5.00 -20.29
C VAL A 156 31.75 4.64 -19.97
N ALA A 157 31.23 5.14 -18.84
CA ALA A 157 29.86 4.85 -18.39
C ALA A 157 28.79 5.35 -19.36
N LEU A 158 29.00 6.51 -20.00
CA LEU A 158 28.00 7.19 -20.83
C LEU A 158 28.12 6.88 -22.33
N ILE A 159 29.35 6.80 -22.88
CA ILE A 159 29.56 6.81 -24.33
C ILE A 159 28.92 5.61 -25.02
N THR A 160 28.82 4.50 -24.30
CA THR A 160 28.24 3.25 -24.76
C THR A 160 26.77 3.38 -25.17
N PHE A 161 26.02 4.33 -24.58
CA PHE A 161 24.63 4.61 -24.94
C PHE A 161 24.46 5.45 -26.21
N ALA A 162 25.52 6.12 -26.68
CA ALA A 162 25.42 7.03 -27.82
C ALA A 162 25.03 6.32 -29.14
N CYS A 163 25.29 5.01 -29.27
CA CYS A 163 24.82 4.23 -30.42
C CYS A 163 23.29 4.04 -30.46
N TRP A 164 22.59 4.24 -29.33
CA TRP A 164 21.14 4.12 -29.21
C TRP A 164 20.42 5.45 -29.46
N PHE A 165 21.13 6.58 -29.45
CA PHE A 165 20.53 7.92 -29.61
C PHE A 165 19.76 8.06 -30.91
N TYR A 166 20.32 7.57 -32.01
CA TYR A 166 19.64 7.55 -33.31
C TYR A 166 18.28 6.83 -33.26
N SER A 167 18.20 5.73 -32.51
CA SER A 167 16.94 5.01 -32.35
C SER A 167 15.93 5.82 -31.55
N PHE A 168 16.36 6.47 -30.47
CA PHE A 168 15.50 7.34 -29.68
C PHE A 168 14.99 8.52 -30.51
N GLU A 169 15.86 9.18 -31.28
CA GLU A 169 15.53 10.30 -32.15
C GLU A 169 14.48 9.92 -33.20
N LYS A 170 14.62 8.76 -33.85
CA LYS A 170 13.67 8.27 -34.85
C LYS A 170 12.30 7.94 -34.26
N TYR A 171 12.26 7.21 -33.14
CA TYR A 171 10.98 6.84 -32.52
C TYR A 171 10.29 8.02 -31.79
N GLY A 172 11.08 8.94 -31.23
CA GLY A 172 10.61 10.10 -30.46
C GLY A 172 10.48 11.40 -31.26
N ASN A 173 10.88 11.40 -32.54
CA ASN A 173 10.87 12.57 -33.42
C ASN A 173 11.49 13.81 -32.76
N PHE A 174 12.78 13.73 -32.42
CA PHE A 174 13.58 14.83 -31.88
C PHE A 174 15.05 14.68 -32.26
N SER A 175 15.86 15.68 -31.93
CA SER A 175 17.31 15.71 -32.16
C SER A 175 18.02 15.89 -30.83
N VAL A 176 18.93 14.97 -30.50
CA VAL A 176 19.82 15.10 -29.33
C VAL A 176 20.83 16.21 -29.54
N GLU A 177 21.27 16.46 -30.78
CA GLU A 177 22.18 17.58 -31.10
C GLU A 177 21.53 18.93 -30.79
N ASP A 178 20.25 19.10 -31.13
CA ASP A 178 19.54 20.37 -30.95
C ASP A 178 19.32 20.66 -29.46
N GLU A 179 19.03 19.60 -28.68
CA GLU A 179 18.78 19.70 -27.24
C GLU A 179 20.08 19.76 -26.42
N CYS A 180 21.13 19.06 -26.85
CA CYS A 180 22.38 18.88 -26.13
C CYS A 180 23.65 18.90 -27.02
N PRO A 181 23.97 20.05 -27.65
CA PRO A 181 25.04 20.15 -28.65
C PRO A 181 26.45 19.86 -28.11
N LYS A 182 26.76 20.26 -26.87
CA LYS A 182 28.08 20.00 -26.28
C LYS A 182 28.27 18.53 -25.98
N LEU A 183 27.20 17.86 -25.55
CA LEU A 183 27.22 16.43 -25.31
C LEU A 183 27.45 15.68 -26.62
N MET A 184 26.81 16.08 -27.72
CA MET A 184 27.07 15.45 -29.01
C MET A 184 28.46 15.77 -29.57
N ALA A 185 29.01 16.96 -29.33
CA ALA A 185 30.41 17.25 -29.64
C ALA A 185 31.36 16.34 -28.85
N TRP A 186 31.04 16.05 -27.59
CA TRP A 186 31.74 15.06 -26.78
C TRP A 186 31.61 13.64 -27.34
N VAL A 187 30.42 13.21 -27.80
CA VAL A 187 30.22 11.91 -28.46
C VAL A 187 31.15 11.76 -29.67
N ARG A 188 31.26 12.78 -30.52
CA ARG A 188 32.16 12.77 -31.69
C ARG A 188 33.61 12.56 -31.29
N ARG A 189 34.11 13.34 -30.32
CA ARG A 189 35.48 13.19 -29.80
C ARG A 189 35.74 11.81 -29.20
N CYS A 190 34.80 11.27 -28.43
CA CYS A 190 34.97 9.94 -27.86
C CYS A 190 35.01 8.85 -28.94
N ARG A 191 34.24 8.98 -30.03
CA ARG A 191 34.26 8.02 -31.15
C ARG A 191 35.56 8.03 -31.96
N GLU A 192 36.36 9.09 -31.88
CA GLU A 192 37.70 9.14 -32.48
C GLU A 192 38.73 8.30 -31.70
N ARG A 193 38.43 7.93 -30.44
CA ARG A 193 39.31 7.06 -29.65
C ARG A 193 39.26 5.63 -30.18
N GLU A 194 40.42 5.02 -30.34
CA GLU A 194 40.55 3.65 -30.87
C GLU A 194 39.76 2.62 -30.04
N SER A 195 39.82 2.73 -28.70
CA SER A 195 39.09 1.88 -27.75
C SER A 195 37.57 1.91 -27.98
N VAL A 196 37.03 3.10 -28.27
CA VAL A 196 35.61 3.35 -28.47
C VAL A 196 35.19 2.93 -29.88
N ALA A 197 35.97 3.29 -30.90
CA ALA A 197 35.72 2.95 -32.30
C ALA A 197 35.71 1.43 -32.54
N LYS A 198 36.57 0.68 -31.84
CA LYS A 198 36.63 -0.80 -31.94
C LYS A 198 35.43 -1.50 -31.30
N VAL A 199 34.75 -0.87 -30.34
CA VAL A 199 33.74 -1.52 -29.49
C VAL A 199 32.32 -1.09 -29.83
N LEU A 200 32.08 0.18 -30.13
CA LEU A 200 30.74 0.70 -30.36
C LEU A 200 30.16 0.20 -31.70
N PRO A 201 28.93 -0.36 -31.71
CA PRO A 201 28.27 -0.72 -32.95
C PRO A 201 27.80 0.53 -33.73
N ASP A 202 27.55 0.32 -35.03
CA ASP A 202 26.94 1.34 -35.88
C ASP A 202 25.51 1.67 -35.41
N SER A 203 25.16 2.96 -35.40
CA SER A 203 23.88 3.42 -34.87
C SER A 203 22.68 2.98 -35.75
N ASN A 204 22.86 2.79 -37.06
CA ASN A 204 21.79 2.27 -37.93
C ASN A 204 21.56 0.79 -37.66
N TRP A 205 22.63 0.02 -37.48
CA TRP A 205 22.52 -1.39 -37.10
C TRP A 205 21.74 -1.57 -35.79
N VAL A 206 21.99 -0.71 -34.78
CA VAL A 206 21.22 -0.73 -33.51
C VAL A 206 19.74 -0.41 -33.75
N TYR A 207 19.43 0.55 -34.62
CA TYR A 207 18.05 0.88 -34.98
C TYR A 207 17.32 -0.27 -35.68
N GLU A 208 17.96 -0.91 -36.66
CA GLU A 208 17.41 -2.07 -37.37
C GLU A 208 17.16 -3.24 -36.41
N PHE A 209 18.10 -3.51 -35.50
CA PHE A 209 17.93 -4.52 -34.46
C PHE A 209 16.69 -4.26 -33.59
N ILE A 210 16.48 -3.02 -33.13
CA ILE A 210 15.31 -2.64 -32.32
C ILE A 210 14.00 -2.79 -33.12
N ASP A 211 14.00 -2.39 -34.39
CA ASP A 211 12.81 -2.45 -35.25
C ASP A 211 12.33 -3.89 -35.47
N VAL A 212 13.26 -4.83 -35.69
CA VAL A 212 12.97 -6.27 -35.81
C VAL A 212 12.35 -6.80 -34.51
N VAL A 213 12.93 -6.45 -33.35
CA VAL A 213 12.42 -6.88 -32.03
C VAL A 213 11.00 -6.35 -31.78
N LEU A 214 10.72 -5.10 -32.15
CA LEU A 214 9.38 -4.49 -31.97
C LEU A 214 8.33 -5.09 -32.91
N LYS A 215 8.68 -5.34 -34.19
CA LYS A 215 7.77 -5.97 -35.17
C LYS A 215 7.33 -7.37 -34.75
N LYS A 216 8.24 -8.17 -34.20
CA LYS A 216 7.94 -9.50 -33.64
C LYS A 216 6.91 -9.43 -32.50
N ARG A 217 6.91 -8.33 -31.74
CA ARG A 217 5.99 -8.10 -30.60
C ARG A 217 4.62 -7.56 -31.02
N LEU A 218 4.58 -6.80 -32.13
CA LEU A 218 3.37 -6.14 -32.65
C LEU A 218 2.46 -7.10 -33.43
N MET A 219 3.00 -8.17 -33.99
CA MET A 219 2.23 -9.24 -34.65
C MET A 219 1.43 -10.13 -33.68
N MET A 220 1.33 -9.77 -32.39
CA MET A 220 0.73 -10.61 -31.34
C MET A 220 -0.44 -9.98 -30.54
N ALA A 221 -1.00 -8.80 -30.88
CA ALA A 221 -2.10 -8.19 -30.10
C ALA A 221 -3.18 -7.42 -30.93
N GLU A 222 -4.46 -7.83 -30.82
CA GLU A 222 -5.67 -7.04 -31.19
C GLU A 222 -6.33 -6.51 -29.90
N GLU A 223 -6.83 -5.25 -29.87
CA GLU A 223 -7.33 -4.60 -28.63
C GLU A 223 -8.85 -4.31 -28.69
N VAL A 224 -9.63 -5.03 -27.86
CA VAL A 224 -11.09 -4.87 -27.69
C VAL A 224 -11.38 -4.36 -26.28
N VAL A 225 -12.20 -3.31 -26.12
CA VAL A 225 -12.55 -2.73 -24.80
C VAL A 225 -14.08 -2.67 -24.61
N VAL A 226 -14.58 -3.09 -23.45
CA VAL A 226 -16.01 -3.02 -23.05
C VAL A 226 -16.17 -2.02 -21.89
N LEU A 227 -16.95 -0.95 -22.09
CA LEU A 227 -17.40 -0.07 -21.00
C LEU A 227 -18.75 -0.54 -20.48
N GLY A 228 -18.86 -0.76 -19.17
CA GLY A 228 -20.05 -1.34 -18.57
C GLY A 228 -20.16 -1.16 -17.06
N MET A 229 -21.31 -1.46 -16.50
CA MET A 229 -21.49 -1.63 -15.05
C MET A 229 -21.88 -3.09 -14.80
N TRP A 230 -21.21 -3.75 -13.86
CA TRP A 230 -21.26 -5.21 -13.73
C TRP A 230 -22.66 -5.76 -13.44
N ALA A 231 -23.54 -4.96 -12.83
CA ALA A 231 -24.90 -5.37 -12.47
C ALA A 231 -25.94 -5.23 -13.61
N ILE A 232 -25.57 -4.65 -14.75
CA ILE A 232 -26.52 -4.36 -15.84
C ILE A 232 -26.64 -5.56 -16.80
N PRO A 233 -27.86 -6.12 -16.98
CA PRO A 233 -28.09 -7.25 -17.89
C PRO A 233 -27.61 -7.01 -19.32
N PHE A 234 -27.73 -5.78 -19.84
CA PHE A 234 -27.27 -5.43 -21.19
C PHE A 234 -25.75 -5.54 -21.38
N VAL A 235 -24.97 -5.23 -20.33
CA VAL A 235 -23.51 -5.33 -20.34
C VAL A 235 -23.08 -6.80 -20.30
N MET A 236 -23.73 -7.59 -19.44
CA MET A 236 -23.50 -9.04 -19.33
C MET A 236 -23.70 -9.78 -20.66
N ARG A 237 -24.64 -9.34 -21.50
CA ARG A 237 -24.87 -9.94 -22.84
C ARG A 237 -23.64 -9.81 -23.75
N VAL A 238 -22.99 -8.64 -23.73
CA VAL A 238 -21.83 -8.35 -24.57
C VAL A 238 -20.63 -9.17 -24.12
N THR A 239 -20.38 -9.24 -22.81
CA THR A 239 -19.26 -10.02 -22.25
C THR A 239 -19.45 -11.53 -22.45
N ILE A 240 -20.66 -12.07 -22.26
CA ILE A 240 -20.97 -13.48 -22.59
C ILE A 240 -20.70 -13.76 -24.07
N SER A 241 -21.08 -12.83 -24.96
CA SER A 241 -20.87 -12.99 -26.40
C SER A 241 -19.40 -13.01 -26.81
N LEU A 242 -18.56 -12.16 -26.19
CA LEU A 242 -17.12 -12.13 -26.45
C LEU A 242 -16.43 -13.42 -25.97
N LEU A 243 -16.80 -13.90 -24.79
CA LEU A 243 -16.29 -15.16 -24.24
C LEU A 243 -16.69 -16.38 -25.08
N GLU A 244 -17.94 -16.44 -25.56
CA GLU A 244 -18.40 -17.51 -26.48
C GLU A 244 -17.68 -17.48 -27.84
N LYS A 245 -17.09 -16.34 -28.22
CA LYS A 245 -16.31 -16.19 -29.46
C LYS A 245 -14.80 -16.31 -29.24
N GLY A 246 -14.34 -16.48 -28.00
CA GLY A 246 -12.90 -16.57 -27.67
C GLY A 246 -12.14 -15.26 -27.91
N VAL A 247 -12.82 -14.12 -27.88
CA VAL A 247 -12.19 -12.80 -28.10
C VAL A 247 -11.73 -12.23 -26.76
N GLU A 248 -10.43 -11.95 -26.63
CA GLU A 248 -9.89 -11.25 -25.45
C GLU A 248 -10.35 -9.78 -25.44
N TYR A 249 -10.72 -9.26 -24.27
CA TYR A 249 -11.18 -7.88 -24.12
C TYR A 249 -10.83 -7.29 -22.75
N GLU A 250 -10.63 -5.97 -22.70
CA GLU A 250 -10.50 -5.19 -21.47
C GLU A 250 -11.88 -4.71 -21.00
N TYR A 251 -12.25 -4.96 -19.74
CA TYR A 251 -13.50 -4.46 -19.16
C TYR A 251 -13.24 -3.23 -18.27
N LYS A 252 -13.99 -2.15 -18.49
CA LYS A 252 -13.93 -0.93 -17.65
C LYS A 252 -15.28 -0.67 -16.98
N GLU A 253 -15.25 -0.65 -15.65
CA GLU A 253 -16.42 -0.37 -14.81
C GLU A 253 -16.78 1.12 -14.88
N GLU A 254 -18.05 1.42 -15.13
CA GLU A 254 -18.60 2.77 -15.27
C GLU A 254 -19.54 3.12 -14.11
N ASP A 255 -19.44 4.35 -13.61
CA ASP A 255 -20.41 4.93 -12.68
C ASP A 255 -21.55 5.59 -13.48
N LEU A 256 -22.80 5.18 -13.22
CA LEU A 256 -23.97 5.69 -13.96
C LEU A 256 -24.38 7.11 -13.55
N VAL A 257 -23.94 7.58 -12.39
CA VAL A 257 -24.17 8.93 -11.84
C VAL A 257 -23.06 9.87 -12.28
N ILE A 258 -21.80 9.43 -12.23
CA ILE A 258 -20.62 10.20 -12.66
C ILE A 258 -20.00 9.51 -13.88
N LYS A 259 -20.53 9.83 -15.06
CA LYS A 259 -20.17 9.18 -16.33
C LYS A 259 -18.74 9.54 -16.75
N SER A 260 -17.94 8.55 -17.16
CA SER A 260 -16.58 8.81 -17.61
C SER A 260 -16.55 9.67 -18.89
N PRO A 261 -15.49 10.48 -19.09
CA PRO A 261 -15.29 11.19 -20.36
C PRO A 261 -15.27 10.24 -21.58
N LEU A 262 -14.79 9.02 -21.39
CA LEU A 262 -14.72 8.00 -22.43
C LEU A 262 -16.12 7.51 -22.84
N LEU A 263 -17.03 7.25 -21.88
CA LEU A 263 -18.42 6.92 -22.16
C LEU A 263 -19.15 8.06 -22.88
N LEU A 264 -18.93 9.30 -22.44
CA LEU A 264 -19.53 10.48 -23.06
C LEU A 264 -19.03 10.72 -24.49
N LYS A 265 -17.77 10.39 -24.79
CA LYS A 265 -17.18 10.47 -26.13
C LYS A 265 -17.68 9.34 -27.05
N SER A 266 -17.73 8.11 -26.53
CA SER A 266 -18.01 6.91 -27.33
C SER A 266 -19.51 6.62 -27.52
N ASN A 267 -20.39 7.20 -26.67
CA ASN A 267 -21.84 7.18 -26.85
C ASN A 267 -22.45 8.56 -26.52
N PRO A 268 -22.20 9.59 -27.35
CA PRO A 268 -22.55 10.98 -27.03
C PRO A 268 -24.06 11.23 -27.03
N VAL A 269 -24.83 10.42 -27.77
CA VAL A 269 -26.28 10.57 -27.94
C VAL A 269 -27.03 10.00 -26.73
N HIS A 270 -26.77 8.74 -26.39
CA HIS A 270 -27.54 8.06 -25.33
C HIS A 270 -26.84 8.10 -23.98
N LYS A 271 -25.50 8.23 -23.95
CA LYS A 271 -24.69 8.30 -22.73
C LYS A 271 -24.97 7.12 -21.80
N LYS A 272 -25.13 5.93 -22.38
CA LYS A 272 -25.53 4.68 -21.72
C LYS A 272 -24.55 3.55 -22.05
N VAL A 273 -24.46 2.59 -21.14
CA VAL A 273 -23.70 1.34 -21.30
C VAL A 273 -24.63 0.19 -21.74
N PRO A 274 -24.11 -0.89 -22.33
CA PRO A 274 -22.70 -1.13 -22.69
C PRO A 274 -22.21 -0.30 -23.88
N VAL A 275 -20.90 -0.07 -23.96
CA VAL A 275 -20.19 0.44 -25.15
C VAL A 275 -19.02 -0.48 -25.47
N LEU A 276 -18.95 -1.01 -26.70
CA LEU A 276 -17.82 -1.78 -27.21
C LEU A 276 -16.95 -0.88 -28.08
N ILE A 277 -15.64 -0.84 -27.80
CA ILE A 277 -14.64 -0.08 -28.55
C ILE A 277 -13.67 -1.09 -29.17
N HIS A 278 -13.46 -0.99 -30.48
CA HIS A 278 -12.53 -1.85 -31.21
C HIS A 278 -11.49 -0.98 -31.91
N ASN A 279 -10.20 -1.21 -31.62
CA ASN A 279 -9.09 -0.43 -32.18
C ASN A 279 -9.23 1.10 -32.02
N GLY A 280 -9.82 1.54 -30.90
CA GLY A 280 -10.01 2.96 -30.58
C GLY A 280 -11.18 3.65 -31.29
N GLU A 281 -11.92 2.95 -32.16
CA GLU A 281 -13.13 3.47 -32.81
C GLU A 281 -14.39 2.95 -32.11
N GLY A 282 -15.28 3.86 -31.71
CA GLY A 282 -16.62 3.53 -31.22
C GLY A 282 -17.61 3.33 -32.38
N PRO A 283 -18.78 2.73 -32.14
CA PRO A 283 -19.76 2.52 -33.20
C PRO A 283 -20.19 3.85 -33.84
N SER A 284 -20.03 3.96 -35.17
CA SER A 284 -20.47 5.13 -35.93
C SER A 284 -22.00 5.26 -35.87
N ALA A 285 -22.51 6.50 -35.85
CA ALA A 285 -23.92 6.84 -35.62
C ALA A 285 -24.93 6.36 -36.70
N ASN A 286 -24.56 5.40 -37.55
CA ASN A 286 -25.29 5.01 -38.76
C ASN A 286 -25.81 3.57 -38.78
N LEU A 287 -26.14 2.98 -37.61
CA LEU A 287 -26.99 1.78 -37.57
C LEU A 287 -28.41 2.18 -37.16
N SER A 288 -29.15 2.68 -38.15
CA SER A 288 -30.60 2.78 -38.11
C SER A 288 -31.24 1.41 -38.40
N SER A 289 -32.33 1.15 -37.68
CA SER A 289 -33.37 0.16 -37.98
C SER A 289 -33.05 -1.34 -37.82
N SER A 290 -33.54 -1.91 -36.70
CA SER A 290 -34.38 -3.11 -36.72
C SER A 290 -34.87 -3.46 -35.30
N SER A 291 -35.79 -2.66 -34.76
CA SER A 291 -36.67 -3.10 -33.65
C SER A 291 -38.15 -2.92 -33.98
N ASN A 292 -38.51 -3.13 -35.25
CA ASN A 292 -39.91 -3.15 -35.70
C ASN A 292 -40.40 -4.59 -35.90
N THR A 293 -40.39 -5.43 -34.86
CA THR A 293 -41.30 -6.61 -34.78
C THR A 293 -41.48 -7.06 -33.33
N LEU A 294 -42.20 -6.26 -32.53
CA LEU A 294 -42.94 -6.68 -31.32
C LEU A 294 -43.80 -5.50 -30.83
N LYS A 295 -44.60 -4.92 -31.72
CA LYS A 295 -45.67 -3.97 -31.36
C LYS A 295 -46.97 -4.76 -31.18
N ARG A 296 -47.31 -5.07 -29.92
CA ARG A 296 -48.65 -4.96 -29.30
C ARG A 296 -48.68 -5.71 -27.96
N LEU A 297 -48.24 -5.03 -26.90
CA LEU A 297 -48.86 -5.08 -25.56
C LEU A 297 -48.80 -3.65 -24.98
N GLY A 298 -49.76 -2.81 -25.36
CA GLY A 298 -50.22 -1.56 -24.70
C GLY A 298 -49.20 -0.47 -24.27
N PRO A 299 -49.65 0.75 -23.94
CA PRO A 299 -48.79 1.83 -23.45
C PRO A 299 -48.30 1.63 -21.98
N LYS A 300 -48.05 0.38 -21.56
CA LYS A 300 -47.50 0.01 -20.24
C LYS A 300 -46.29 -0.96 -20.33
N GLY A 301 -45.79 -1.28 -21.52
CA GLY A 301 -44.75 -2.29 -21.72
C GLY A 301 -43.29 -1.80 -21.68
N HIS A 302 -42.89 -1.04 -20.66
CA HIS A 302 -41.47 -0.78 -20.37
C HIS A 302 -41.09 -1.60 -19.13
N PRO A 303 -39.93 -2.27 -19.04
CA PRO A 303 -39.41 -2.81 -17.77
C PRO A 303 -38.92 -1.68 -16.83
N CYS A 304 -39.69 -0.60 -16.76
CA CYS A 304 -39.53 0.59 -15.94
C CYS A 304 -40.46 0.54 -14.71
N CYS A 305 -41.42 -0.38 -14.67
CA CYS A 305 -42.40 -0.48 -13.57
C CYS A 305 -41.77 -0.95 -12.24
N LEU A 306 -40.65 -1.69 -12.28
CA LEU A 306 -39.97 -2.20 -11.08
C LEU A 306 -38.92 -1.25 -10.47
N GLU A 307 -38.33 -0.34 -11.25
CA GLU A 307 -37.48 0.73 -10.72
C GLU A 307 -38.30 1.76 -9.91
N THR A 308 -39.56 2.00 -10.30
CA THR A 308 -40.50 2.80 -9.51
C THR A 308 -41.06 2.02 -8.30
N HIS A 309 -41.16 0.68 -8.36
CA HIS A 309 -41.56 -0.17 -7.23
C HIS A 309 -40.61 -0.09 -6.02
N MET A 310 -39.30 0.01 -6.26
CA MET A 310 -38.29 -0.07 -5.20
C MET A 310 -38.17 1.20 -4.34
N ASN A 311 -38.83 2.30 -4.73
CA ASN A 311 -38.87 3.57 -3.98
C ASN A 311 -40.00 3.66 -2.92
N GLY A 312 -40.80 2.60 -2.75
CA GLY A 312 -41.73 2.47 -1.61
C GLY A 312 -42.96 3.38 -1.64
N GLN A 313 -43.31 3.97 -2.78
CA GLN A 313 -44.43 4.93 -2.90
C GLN A 313 -45.67 4.41 -3.66
N MET A 314 -45.74 3.11 -4.02
CA MET A 314 -46.88 2.55 -4.76
C MET A 314 -47.98 1.97 -3.84
N PRO A 315 -49.27 2.22 -4.11
CA PRO A 315 -50.41 1.59 -3.43
C PRO A 315 -50.45 0.05 -3.61
N GLY A 316 -51.00 -0.67 -2.63
CA GLY A 316 -51.00 -2.14 -2.59
C GLY A 316 -51.68 -2.85 -3.78
N GLU A 317 -52.76 -2.29 -4.33
CA GLU A 317 -53.48 -2.89 -5.48
C GLU A 317 -52.64 -2.83 -6.77
N ALA A 318 -51.94 -1.71 -7.00
CA ALA A 318 -51.05 -1.56 -8.16
C ALA A 318 -49.80 -2.46 -8.05
N ARG A 319 -49.44 -2.89 -6.83
CA ARG A 319 -48.35 -3.83 -6.56
C ARG A 319 -48.70 -5.26 -6.93
N GLU A 320 -49.92 -5.70 -6.61
CA GLU A 320 -50.39 -7.02 -6.99
C GLU A 320 -50.65 -7.14 -8.50
N GLU A 321 -51.14 -6.08 -9.15
CA GLU A 321 -51.33 -6.04 -10.61
C GLU A 321 -50.00 -6.21 -11.36
N ALA A 322 -48.94 -5.50 -10.94
CA ALA A 322 -47.62 -5.59 -11.55
C ALA A 322 -46.92 -6.94 -11.30
N LYS A 323 -47.09 -7.52 -10.10
CA LYS A 323 -46.63 -8.88 -9.79
C LYS A 323 -47.26 -9.90 -10.74
N LYS A 324 -48.57 -9.77 -10.98
CA LYS A 324 -49.31 -10.64 -11.91
C LYS A 324 -48.81 -10.48 -13.35
N GLU A 325 -48.65 -9.25 -13.85
CA GLU A 325 -48.11 -8.97 -15.19
C GLU A 325 -46.71 -9.57 -15.40
N PHE A 326 -45.86 -9.52 -14.38
CA PHE A 326 -44.52 -10.10 -14.42
C PHE A 326 -44.56 -11.64 -14.52
N ILE A 327 -45.39 -12.30 -13.70
CA ILE A 327 -45.57 -13.76 -13.75
C ILE A 327 -46.12 -14.21 -15.12
N ASP A 328 -47.10 -13.47 -15.67
CA ASP A 328 -47.65 -13.77 -16.99
C ASP A 328 -46.59 -13.67 -18.10
N CYS A 329 -45.65 -12.71 -18.01
CA CYS A 329 -44.52 -12.62 -18.93
C CYS A 329 -43.57 -13.82 -18.83
N LEU A 330 -43.29 -14.32 -17.62
CA LEU A 330 -42.47 -15.52 -17.42
C LEU A 330 -43.14 -16.77 -18.00
N LYS A 331 -44.47 -16.89 -17.88
CA LYS A 331 -45.25 -18.01 -18.46
C LYS A 331 -45.23 -18.01 -19.99
N VAL A 332 -45.19 -16.84 -20.63
CA VAL A 332 -44.99 -16.74 -22.08
C VAL A 332 -43.61 -17.28 -22.49
N LEU A 333 -42.56 -16.96 -21.72
CA LEU A 333 -41.20 -17.48 -21.96
C LEU A 333 -41.12 -19.00 -21.72
N GLU A 334 -41.73 -19.51 -20.64
CA GLU A 334 -41.88 -20.95 -20.33
C GLU A 334 -42.53 -21.70 -21.50
N GLY A 335 -43.63 -21.16 -22.06
CA GLY A 335 -44.31 -21.73 -23.21
C GLY A 335 -43.48 -21.70 -24.50
N ALA A 336 -42.77 -20.59 -24.76
CA ALA A 336 -41.91 -20.45 -25.93
C ALA A 336 -40.68 -21.37 -25.91
N LEU A 337 -40.15 -21.65 -24.71
CA LEU A 337 -39.09 -22.64 -24.49
C LEU A 337 -39.59 -24.07 -24.77
N GLY A 338 -40.80 -24.41 -24.30
CA GLY A 338 -41.44 -25.69 -24.61
C GLY A 338 -40.63 -26.89 -24.13
N GLN A 339 -40.22 -27.77 -25.06
CA GLN A 339 -39.33 -28.91 -24.81
C GLN A 339 -37.89 -28.67 -25.31
N LYS A 340 -37.58 -27.45 -25.78
CA LYS A 340 -36.27 -27.15 -26.36
C LYS A 340 -35.22 -27.06 -25.25
N GLN A 341 -33.98 -27.47 -25.58
CA GLN A 341 -32.86 -27.37 -24.65
C GLN A 341 -32.50 -25.91 -24.37
N TYR A 342 -32.55 -25.08 -25.42
CA TYR A 342 -32.31 -23.63 -25.45
C TYR A 342 -33.40 -22.95 -26.30
N PHE A 343 -33.58 -21.64 -26.18
CA PHE A 343 -34.55 -20.90 -27.01
C PHE A 343 -34.20 -20.98 -28.51
N GLY A 344 -32.93 -21.17 -28.85
CA GLY A 344 -32.45 -21.48 -30.20
C GLY A 344 -32.68 -22.92 -30.69
N GLY A 345 -33.30 -23.80 -29.89
CA GLY A 345 -33.45 -25.23 -30.19
C GLY A 345 -32.45 -26.08 -29.42
N GLU A 346 -31.57 -26.79 -30.13
CA GLU A 346 -30.52 -27.64 -29.52
C GLU A 346 -29.25 -26.87 -29.12
N SER A 347 -29.05 -25.67 -29.69
CA SER A 347 -27.87 -24.84 -29.45
C SER A 347 -28.18 -23.58 -28.62
N PHE A 348 -27.26 -23.23 -27.72
CA PHE A 348 -27.27 -21.95 -27.00
C PHE A 348 -27.14 -20.79 -28.00
N GLY A 349 -28.19 -19.98 -28.12
CA GLY A 349 -28.29 -18.97 -29.18
C GLY A 349 -28.48 -17.55 -28.66
N TYR A 350 -28.72 -16.63 -29.60
CA TYR A 350 -28.91 -15.20 -29.33
C TYR A 350 -29.98 -14.91 -28.26
N VAL A 351 -31.10 -15.62 -28.33
CA VAL A 351 -32.21 -15.46 -27.39
C VAL A 351 -31.80 -15.90 -25.98
N ASP A 352 -30.98 -16.94 -25.87
CA ASP A 352 -30.48 -17.44 -24.59
C ASP A 352 -29.50 -16.46 -23.94
N VAL A 353 -28.56 -15.90 -24.73
CA VAL A 353 -27.64 -14.84 -24.29
C VAL A 353 -28.41 -13.60 -23.85
N ALA A 354 -29.49 -13.24 -24.55
CA ALA A 354 -30.30 -12.08 -24.22
C ALA A 354 -31.08 -12.26 -22.90
N LEU A 355 -31.61 -13.45 -22.63
CA LEU A 355 -32.49 -13.70 -21.49
C LEU A 355 -31.76 -14.09 -20.21
N ILE A 356 -30.63 -14.83 -20.29
CA ILE A 356 -30.00 -15.40 -19.10
C ILE A 356 -29.55 -14.37 -18.06
N PRO A 357 -29.08 -13.15 -18.42
CA PRO A 357 -28.68 -12.16 -17.42
C PRO A 357 -29.83 -11.66 -16.54
N SER A 358 -31.10 -11.82 -16.96
CA SER A 358 -32.25 -11.46 -16.13
C SER A 358 -32.47 -12.42 -14.97
N ALA A 359 -31.94 -13.65 -15.03
CA ALA A 359 -32.14 -14.67 -14.00
C ALA A 359 -31.49 -14.32 -12.65
N CYS A 360 -30.42 -13.52 -12.63
CA CYS A 360 -29.76 -13.11 -11.38
C CYS A 360 -30.62 -12.17 -10.52
N TRP A 361 -31.70 -11.60 -11.09
CA TRP A 361 -32.66 -10.75 -10.39
C TRP A 361 -33.86 -11.51 -9.83
N PHE A 362 -34.07 -12.78 -10.21
CA PHE A 362 -35.24 -13.57 -9.78
C PHE A 362 -35.29 -13.73 -8.27
N TYR A 363 -34.16 -14.05 -7.62
CA TYR A 363 -34.09 -14.16 -6.16
C TYR A 363 -34.50 -12.86 -5.44
N ALA A 364 -34.13 -11.69 -5.99
CA ALA A 364 -34.53 -10.41 -5.42
C ALA A 364 -36.04 -10.17 -5.56
N TYR A 365 -36.64 -10.54 -6.71
CA TYR A 365 -38.08 -10.41 -6.93
C TYR A 365 -38.88 -11.39 -6.06
N GLU A 366 -38.44 -12.64 -5.93
CA GLU A 366 -39.06 -13.67 -5.08
C GLU A 366 -39.10 -13.24 -3.59
N LYS A 367 -38.00 -12.66 -3.10
CA LYS A 367 -37.89 -12.20 -1.70
C LYS A 367 -38.68 -10.93 -1.41
N HIS A 368 -38.90 -10.05 -2.39
CA HIS A 368 -39.63 -8.80 -2.19
C HIS A 368 -41.15 -8.93 -2.37
N GLU A 369 -41.60 -9.81 -3.28
CA GLU A 369 -43.01 -9.92 -3.66
C GLU A 369 -43.64 -11.26 -3.27
N ASN A 370 -42.92 -12.12 -2.54
CA ASN A 370 -43.42 -13.38 -1.98
C ASN A 370 -44.10 -14.28 -3.03
N PHE A 371 -43.32 -14.69 -4.04
CA PHE A 371 -43.67 -15.72 -5.03
C PHE A 371 -42.42 -16.53 -5.39
N SER A 372 -42.58 -17.67 -6.08
CA SER A 372 -41.47 -18.47 -6.59
C SER A 372 -41.53 -18.60 -8.11
N VAL A 373 -40.44 -18.25 -8.79
CA VAL A 373 -40.28 -18.45 -10.24
C VAL A 373 -40.18 -19.95 -10.56
N GLU A 374 -39.62 -20.76 -9.67
CA GLU A 374 -39.52 -22.22 -9.86
C GLU A 374 -40.87 -22.91 -9.81
N GLU A 375 -41.78 -22.47 -8.92
CA GLU A 375 -43.14 -23.00 -8.85
C GLU A 375 -43.99 -22.57 -10.07
N GLU A 376 -43.86 -21.30 -10.49
CA GLU A 376 -44.64 -20.74 -11.59
C GLU A 376 -44.12 -21.14 -12.98
N CYS A 377 -42.80 -21.33 -13.12
CA CYS A 377 -42.08 -21.53 -14.37
C CYS A 377 -40.89 -22.54 -14.23
N PRO A 378 -41.18 -23.83 -13.97
CA PRO A 378 -40.14 -24.83 -13.69
C PRO A 378 -39.22 -25.14 -14.88
N LYS A 379 -39.73 -25.09 -16.12
CA LYS A 379 -38.91 -25.35 -17.31
C LYS A 379 -37.94 -24.19 -17.56
N LEU A 380 -38.36 -22.97 -17.30
CA LEU A 380 -37.51 -21.79 -17.36
C LEU A 380 -36.38 -21.88 -16.33
N MET A 381 -36.67 -22.30 -15.09
CA MET A 381 -35.62 -22.51 -14.08
C MET A 381 -34.67 -23.67 -14.41
N ALA A 382 -35.17 -24.75 -15.04
CA ALA A 382 -34.32 -25.80 -15.57
C ALA A 382 -33.40 -25.29 -16.71
N TRP A 383 -33.89 -24.39 -17.56
CA TRP A 383 -33.08 -23.70 -18.57
C TRP A 383 -32.01 -22.79 -17.96
N VAL A 384 -32.34 -22.01 -16.92
CA VAL A 384 -31.36 -21.20 -16.17
C VAL A 384 -30.22 -22.07 -15.65
N ARG A 385 -30.53 -23.20 -15.01
CA ARG A 385 -29.53 -24.17 -14.51
C ARG A 385 -28.65 -24.73 -15.63
N ARG A 386 -29.19 -24.97 -16.82
CA ARG A 386 -28.42 -25.42 -17.99
C ARG A 386 -27.48 -24.33 -18.51
N CYS A 387 -27.95 -23.08 -18.60
CA CYS A 387 -27.12 -21.96 -19.03
C CYS A 387 -25.97 -21.68 -18.05
N MET A 388 -26.22 -21.78 -16.73
CA MET A 388 -25.19 -21.59 -15.68
C MET A 388 -24.04 -22.61 -15.72
N LYS A 389 -24.21 -23.75 -16.40
CA LYS A 389 -23.11 -24.71 -16.61
C LYS A 389 -22.12 -24.28 -17.69
N ARG A 390 -22.45 -23.26 -18.51
CA ARG A 390 -21.53 -22.71 -19.51
C ARG A 390 -20.54 -21.78 -18.84
N GLU A 391 -19.26 -21.92 -19.17
CA GLU A 391 -18.19 -21.12 -18.59
C GLU A 391 -18.37 -19.62 -18.84
N SER A 392 -18.80 -19.24 -20.05
CA SER A 392 -19.11 -17.85 -20.44
C SER A 392 -20.18 -17.20 -19.56
N VAL A 393 -21.20 -17.97 -19.16
CA VAL A 393 -22.33 -17.51 -18.31
C VAL A 393 -21.90 -17.51 -16.84
N ALA A 394 -21.23 -18.57 -16.38
CA ALA A 394 -20.75 -18.69 -15.00
C ALA A 394 -19.73 -17.62 -14.62
N LYS A 395 -18.88 -17.19 -15.58
CA LYS A 395 -17.91 -16.09 -15.38
C LYS A 395 -18.56 -14.71 -15.26
N VAL A 396 -19.75 -14.52 -15.84
CA VAL A 396 -20.37 -13.18 -16.00
C VAL A 396 -21.53 -12.95 -15.04
N LEU A 397 -22.36 -13.96 -14.76
CA LEU A 397 -23.54 -13.78 -13.90
C LEU A 397 -23.12 -13.68 -12.42
N PRO A 398 -23.55 -12.62 -11.70
CA PRO A 398 -23.24 -12.46 -10.28
C PRO A 398 -24.15 -13.33 -9.39
N ASP A 399 -23.67 -13.62 -8.18
CA ASP A 399 -24.45 -14.27 -7.13
C ASP A 399 -25.74 -13.47 -6.84
N SER A 400 -26.89 -14.17 -6.83
CA SER A 400 -28.20 -13.53 -6.69
C SER A 400 -28.46 -12.94 -5.29
N HIS A 401 -27.76 -13.40 -4.24
CA HIS A 401 -27.75 -12.77 -2.93
C HIS A 401 -27.00 -11.43 -2.95
N LYS A 402 -25.92 -11.33 -3.72
CA LYS A 402 -25.18 -10.06 -3.92
C LYS A 402 -26.05 -8.99 -4.61
N VAL A 403 -26.88 -9.40 -5.57
CA VAL A 403 -27.88 -8.51 -6.21
C VAL A 403 -28.96 -8.07 -5.20
N TYR A 404 -29.42 -8.98 -4.35
CA TYR A 404 -30.38 -8.68 -3.27
C TYR A 404 -29.82 -7.73 -2.20
N GLU A 405 -28.56 -7.89 -1.79
CA GLU A 405 -27.89 -6.99 -0.84
C GLU A 405 -27.68 -5.58 -1.41
N TYR A 406 -27.34 -5.46 -2.69
CA TYR A 406 -27.20 -4.19 -3.39
C TYR A 406 -28.51 -3.36 -3.35
N ILE A 407 -29.66 -4.01 -3.50
CA ILE A 407 -30.99 -3.39 -3.36
C ILE A 407 -31.24 -2.92 -1.92
N GLY A 408 -30.75 -3.66 -0.92
CA GLY A 408 -30.81 -3.28 0.50
C GLY A 408 -29.95 -2.04 0.85
N ILE A 409 -28.82 -1.86 0.16
CA ILE A 409 -27.93 -0.68 0.32
C ILE A 409 -28.57 0.57 -0.27
N LEU A 410 -29.24 0.47 -1.43
CA LEU A 410 -30.02 1.57 -2.01
C LEU A 410 -31.16 2.03 -1.07
N ARG A 411 -31.69 1.12 -0.25
CA ARG A 411 -32.71 1.39 0.78
C ARG A 411 -32.20 2.11 2.04
N LYS A 412 -30.94 1.90 2.45
CA LYS A 412 -30.39 2.42 3.71
C LYS A 412 -29.77 3.82 3.61
N ARG A 413 -29.70 4.39 2.41
CA ARG A 413 -29.08 5.70 2.13
C ARG A 413 -29.85 6.92 2.69
N PHE A 414 -30.82 6.71 3.60
CA PHE A 414 -31.69 7.76 4.16
C PHE A 414 -31.91 7.62 5.69
N THR A 415 -30.85 7.42 6.49
CA THR A 415 -30.91 7.56 7.98
C THR A 415 -29.67 8.24 8.57
N ILE A 416 -29.92 9.08 9.59
CA ILE A 416 -29.12 10.11 10.31
C ILE A 416 -27.77 9.61 10.93
N GLU A 417 -26.63 10.29 10.68
CA GLU A 417 -25.22 9.93 11.05
C GLU A 417 -24.44 11.16 11.60
N ILE A 418 -23.64 11.02 12.69
CA ILE A 418 -22.70 12.04 13.22
C ILE A 418 -21.24 11.60 12.98
N VAL A 419 -20.50 12.36 12.17
CA VAL A 419 -19.10 12.06 11.77
C VAL A 419 -18.20 13.28 11.97
N VAL A 420 -17.01 13.10 12.53
CA VAL A 420 -15.95 14.12 12.62
C VAL A 420 -14.83 13.76 11.65
N LEU A 421 -14.59 14.61 10.65
CA LEU A 421 -13.42 14.54 9.78
C LEU A 421 -12.29 15.35 10.42
N GLY A 422 -11.13 14.74 10.71
CA GLY A 422 -10.02 15.43 11.37
C GLY A 422 -8.70 14.68 11.33
N THR A 423 -7.65 15.19 11.98
CA THR A 423 -6.39 14.45 12.19
C THR A 423 -6.01 14.36 13.66
N TRP A 424 -5.43 13.24 14.07
CA TRP A 424 -5.17 12.94 15.49
C TRP A 424 -4.19 13.92 16.14
N THR A 425 -3.26 14.49 15.36
CA THR A 425 -2.31 15.52 15.80
C THR A 425 -2.85 16.96 15.72
N SER A 426 -4.02 17.17 15.09
CA SER A 426 -4.58 18.51 14.89
C SER A 426 -5.24 19.06 16.15
N MET A 427 -4.69 20.16 16.65
CA MET A 427 -5.25 20.91 17.79
C MET A 427 -6.72 21.25 17.57
N PHE A 428 -7.10 21.62 16.33
CA PHE A 428 -8.45 22.02 15.96
C PHE A 428 -9.43 20.84 15.98
N SER A 429 -9.00 19.66 15.51
CA SER A 429 -9.84 18.44 15.52
C SER A 429 -10.05 17.94 16.94
N ASN A 430 -9.02 18.04 17.77
CA ASN A 430 -9.08 17.62 19.16
C ASN A 430 -10.04 18.49 19.99
N ARG A 431 -10.22 19.79 19.67
CA ARG A 431 -11.28 20.63 20.28
C ARG A 431 -12.67 20.01 20.11
N VAL A 432 -12.99 19.60 18.88
CA VAL A 432 -14.30 19.04 18.51
C VAL A 432 -14.53 17.71 19.23
N ARG A 433 -13.51 16.85 19.25
CA ARG A 433 -13.55 15.54 19.91
C ARG A 433 -13.73 15.68 21.43
N ILE A 434 -12.99 16.60 22.07
CA ILE A 434 -13.14 16.87 23.51
C ILE A 434 -14.53 17.42 23.80
N ALA A 435 -15.03 18.37 22.99
CA ALA A 435 -16.37 18.93 23.17
C ALA A 435 -17.47 17.86 23.09
N LEU A 436 -17.42 16.96 22.11
CA LEU A 436 -18.39 15.86 21.99
C LEU A 436 -18.33 14.90 23.19
N LEU A 437 -17.12 14.58 23.67
CA LEU A 437 -16.93 13.72 24.84
C LEU A 437 -17.43 14.39 26.14
N GLU A 438 -17.21 15.69 26.32
CA GLU A 438 -17.74 16.45 27.47
C GLU A 438 -19.28 16.50 27.46
N LYS A 439 -19.90 16.40 26.28
CA LYS A 439 -21.36 16.32 26.11
C LYS A 439 -21.92 14.90 26.18
N GLY A 440 -21.07 13.86 26.21
CA GLY A 440 -21.50 12.46 26.15
C GLY A 440 -22.13 12.07 24.81
N VAL A 441 -21.73 12.74 23.71
CA VAL A 441 -22.25 12.49 22.36
C VAL A 441 -21.36 11.45 21.68
N GLU A 442 -21.95 10.35 21.23
CA GLU A 442 -21.25 9.38 20.38
C GLU A 442 -21.06 9.96 18.97
N TYR A 443 -19.88 9.77 18.41
CA TYR A 443 -19.53 10.21 17.07
C TYR A 443 -18.56 9.24 16.41
N GLU A 444 -18.63 9.14 15.09
CA GLU A 444 -17.60 8.47 14.30
C GLU A 444 -16.46 9.43 14.00
N TYR A 445 -15.22 9.08 14.32
CA TYR A 445 -14.04 9.86 13.92
C TYR A 445 -13.42 9.28 12.65
N LYS A 446 -13.22 10.11 11.62
CA LYS A 446 -12.52 9.75 10.38
C LYS A 446 -11.26 10.58 10.27
N GLU A 447 -10.12 9.88 10.25
CA GLU A 447 -8.82 10.46 9.99
C GLU A 447 -8.75 10.97 8.54
N GLU A 448 -8.33 12.22 8.35
CA GLU A 448 -8.21 12.88 7.04
C GLU A 448 -6.75 13.06 6.64
N ASP A 449 -6.42 12.79 5.38
CA ASP A 449 -5.12 13.11 4.82
C ASP A 449 -5.07 14.62 4.45
N LEU A 450 -4.11 15.36 5.02
CA LEU A 450 -3.97 16.81 4.78
C LEU A 450 -3.36 17.15 3.42
N VAL A 451 -2.68 16.18 2.78
CA VAL A 451 -2.07 16.30 1.45
C VAL A 451 -3.05 15.80 0.40
N ASN A 452 -3.58 14.59 0.56
CA ASN A 452 -4.56 13.98 -0.35
C ASN A 452 -5.97 13.96 0.28
N LYS A 453 -6.57 15.13 0.37
CA LYS A 453 -7.86 15.37 1.05
C LYS A 453 -8.97 14.50 0.46
N SER A 454 -9.76 13.87 1.34
CA SER A 454 -10.83 12.98 0.89
C SER A 454 -11.88 13.72 0.04
N PRO A 455 -12.51 13.07 -0.95
CA PRO A 455 -13.64 13.66 -1.67
C PRO A 455 -14.77 14.10 -0.72
N ARG A 456 -14.94 13.38 0.41
CA ARG A 456 -15.91 13.72 1.46
C ARG A 456 -15.56 15.07 2.10
N LEU A 457 -14.30 15.31 2.47
CA LEU A 457 -13.81 16.57 3.02
C LEU A 457 -13.94 17.74 2.02
N LEU A 458 -13.54 17.51 0.77
CA LEU A 458 -13.60 18.54 -0.28
C LEU A 458 -15.05 18.94 -0.60
N LYS A 459 -15.97 17.98 -0.55
CA LYS A 459 -17.41 18.23 -0.72
C LYS A 459 -18.02 18.91 0.51
N SER A 460 -17.60 18.53 1.72
CA SER A 460 -18.18 19.04 2.96
C SER A 460 -17.66 20.42 3.35
N ASN A 461 -16.43 20.79 2.98
CA ASN A 461 -15.85 22.12 3.16
C ASN A 461 -15.25 22.64 1.83
N PRO A 462 -16.09 23.03 0.85
CA PRO A 462 -15.60 23.42 -0.48
C PRO A 462 -14.81 24.73 -0.48
N VAL A 463 -15.03 25.60 0.52
CA VAL A 463 -14.40 26.93 0.62
C VAL A 463 -12.96 26.82 1.11
N HIS A 464 -12.76 26.30 2.33
CA HIS A 464 -11.44 26.24 2.93
C HIS A 464 -10.73 24.91 2.67
N LYS A 465 -11.48 23.85 2.39
CA LYS A 465 -10.95 22.49 2.18
C LYS A 465 -10.10 22.05 3.37
N LYS A 466 -10.48 22.46 4.58
CA LYS A 466 -9.72 22.25 5.83
C LYS A 466 -10.54 21.45 6.82
N ILE A 467 -9.83 20.75 7.68
CA ILE A 467 -10.36 20.07 8.87
C ILE A 467 -10.33 21.01 10.08
N PRO A 468 -11.10 20.74 11.14
CA PRO A 468 -12.12 19.69 11.24
C PRO A 468 -13.42 20.03 10.49
N VAL A 469 -14.17 18.98 10.14
CA VAL A 469 -15.57 19.10 9.70
C VAL A 469 -16.42 18.15 10.52
N LEU A 470 -17.46 18.66 11.18
CA LEU A 470 -18.49 17.85 11.81
C LEU A 470 -19.62 17.66 10.80
N ILE A 471 -19.97 16.43 10.45
CA ILE A 471 -21.12 16.10 9.63
C ILE A 471 -22.20 15.57 10.56
N HIS A 472 -23.31 16.30 10.67
CA HIS A 472 -24.49 15.87 11.40
C HIS A 472 -25.64 15.70 10.40
N ASN A 473 -26.02 14.46 10.11
CA ASN A 473 -27.12 14.10 9.19
C ASN A 473 -26.89 14.62 7.77
N GLU A 474 -25.70 14.31 7.24
CA GLU A 474 -25.20 14.79 5.94
C GLU A 474 -24.98 16.31 5.85
N ARG A 475 -25.24 17.08 6.92
CA ARG A 475 -25.02 18.53 6.95
C ARG A 475 -23.64 18.82 7.56
N PRO A 476 -22.71 19.41 6.79
CA PRO A 476 -21.39 19.75 7.30
C PRO A 476 -21.39 21.07 8.06
N ILE A 477 -20.73 21.07 9.21
CA ILE A 477 -20.36 22.25 10.00
C ILE A 477 -18.84 22.37 9.94
N CYS A 478 -18.35 23.54 9.53
CA CYS A 478 -16.93 23.84 9.37
C CYS A 478 -16.45 24.83 10.44
N GLU A 479 -15.12 24.90 10.62
CA GLU A 479 -14.42 25.73 11.60
C GLU A 479 -14.57 25.25 13.05
N SER A 480 -13.44 24.90 13.69
CA SER A 480 -13.45 24.23 15.01
C SER A 480 -14.20 25.00 16.09
N LEU A 481 -14.07 26.33 16.16
CA LEU A 481 -14.76 27.16 17.14
C LEU A 481 -16.28 27.25 16.90
N ASN A 482 -16.70 27.23 15.64
CA ASN A 482 -18.11 27.19 15.27
C ASN A 482 -18.70 25.82 15.57
N ILE A 483 -17.95 24.75 15.30
CA ILE A 483 -18.34 23.37 15.61
C ILE A 483 -18.50 23.19 17.13
N VAL A 484 -17.59 23.70 17.95
CA VAL A 484 -17.70 23.60 19.42
C VAL A 484 -18.93 24.37 19.95
N GLN A 485 -19.22 25.56 19.42
CA GLN A 485 -20.45 26.30 19.76
C GLN A 485 -21.70 25.53 19.32
N TYR A 486 -21.71 24.98 18.10
CA TYR A 486 -22.79 24.15 17.60
C TYR A 486 -23.05 22.93 18.50
N ILE A 487 -21.99 22.27 18.96
CA ILE A 487 -22.07 21.16 19.91
C ILE A 487 -22.70 21.62 21.24
N ASP A 488 -22.26 22.76 21.77
CA ASP A 488 -22.78 23.29 23.03
C ASP A 488 -24.27 23.65 22.96
N GLU A 489 -24.70 24.26 21.85
CA GLU A 489 -26.08 24.65 21.61
C GLU A 489 -26.99 23.45 21.31
N THR A 490 -26.49 22.46 20.55
CA THR A 490 -27.26 21.26 20.15
C THR A 490 -27.47 20.30 21.32
N TRP A 491 -26.46 20.12 22.16
CA TRP A 491 -26.50 19.23 23.34
C TRP A 491 -26.37 20.05 24.63
N ASN A 492 -27.35 20.93 24.86
CA ASN A 492 -27.33 21.92 25.95
C ASN A 492 -27.75 21.38 27.34
N LYS A 493 -28.11 20.10 27.46
CA LYS A 493 -28.67 19.51 28.69
C LYS A 493 -27.61 19.05 29.70
N THR A 494 -26.36 18.88 29.26
CA THR A 494 -25.24 18.40 30.07
C THR A 494 -24.01 19.26 29.83
N SER A 495 -23.22 19.52 30.87
CA SER A 495 -21.89 20.15 30.81
C SER A 495 -21.83 21.40 29.91
N PRO A 496 -22.46 22.53 30.27
CA PRO A 496 -22.41 23.74 29.44
C PRO A 496 -20.96 24.22 29.27
N LEU A 497 -20.52 24.36 28.01
CA LEU A 497 -19.19 24.84 27.68
C LEU A 497 -19.16 26.38 27.65
N MET A 498 -20.23 27.01 27.17
CA MET A 498 -20.36 28.46 27.15
C MET A 498 -20.98 29.00 28.45
N PRO A 499 -20.57 30.19 28.91
CA PRO A 499 -21.24 30.88 30.00
C PRO A 499 -22.71 31.22 29.67
N GLY A 500 -23.55 31.19 30.72
CA GLY A 500 -24.96 31.58 30.65
C GLY A 500 -25.16 33.08 30.46
N ASP A 501 -24.30 33.89 31.08
CA ASP A 501 -24.32 35.35 30.96
C ASP A 501 -23.81 35.82 29.58
N PRO A 502 -24.52 36.74 28.89
CA PRO A 502 -24.13 37.22 27.57
C PRO A 502 -22.75 37.92 27.52
N TYR A 503 -22.38 38.65 28.57
CA TYR A 503 -21.10 39.34 28.64
C TYR A 503 -19.95 38.34 28.82
N GLU A 504 -20.11 37.38 29.73
CA GLU A 504 -19.13 36.31 29.91
C GLU A 504 -18.98 35.43 28.66
N ARG A 505 -20.08 35.19 27.93
CA ARG A 505 -20.07 34.48 26.64
C ARG A 505 -19.28 35.24 25.58
N ALA A 506 -19.44 36.56 25.51
CA ALA A 506 -18.65 37.40 24.61
C ALA A 506 -17.16 37.36 24.97
N ASN A 507 -16.83 37.40 26.26
CA ASN A 507 -15.45 37.26 26.75
C ASN A 507 -14.85 35.89 26.42
N ALA A 508 -15.61 34.80 26.54
CA ALA A 508 -15.16 33.46 26.14
C ALA A 508 -14.84 33.37 24.64
N ARG A 509 -15.66 34.00 23.78
CA ARG A 509 -15.39 34.10 22.34
C ARG A 509 -14.13 34.90 22.02
N PHE A 510 -13.91 36.01 22.73
CA PHE A 510 -12.68 36.79 22.61
C PHE A 510 -11.43 35.95 22.87
N TRP A 511 -11.42 35.17 23.96
CA TRP A 511 -10.30 34.29 24.27
C TRP A 511 -10.15 33.15 23.26
N GLY A 512 -11.26 32.58 22.78
CA GLY A 512 -11.24 31.59 21.71
C GLY A 512 -10.57 32.12 20.43
N ASP A 513 -10.94 33.34 20.00
CA ASP A 513 -10.35 34.02 18.84
C ASP A 513 -8.85 34.33 19.04
N TYR A 514 -8.48 34.78 20.25
CA TYR A 514 -7.08 35.01 20.61
C TYR A 514 -6.24 33.74 20.47
N ILE A 515 -6.72 32.62 21.01
CA ILE A 515 -6.02 31.32 20.94
C ILE A 515 -5.86 30.87 19.48
N ASP A 516 -6.93 30.98 18.69
CA ASP A 516 -6.95 30.55 17.29
C ASP A 516 -5.95 31.33 16.43
N LYS A 517 -5.90 32.66 16.61
CA LYS A 517 -5.05 33.55 15.83
C LYS A 517 -3.61 33.62 16.30
N LYS A 518 -3.35 33.50 17.61
CA LYS A 518 -2.02 33.75 18.19
C LYS A 518 -1.26 32.48 18.56
N ILE A 519 -1.87 31.58 19.32
CA ILE A 519 -1.14 30.43 19.89
C ILE A 519 -0.72 29.44 18.82
N TYR A 520 -1.62 29.10 17.90
CA TYR A 520 -1.29 28.18 16.81
C TYR A 520 -0.22 28.75 15.87
N ASP A 521 -0.39 30.00 15.42
CA ASP A 521 0.52 30.63 14.49
C ASP A 521 1.94 30.75 15.07
N CYS A 522 2.07 31.32 16.28
CA CYS A 522 3.36 31.52 16.93
C CYS A 522 4.05 30.18 17.22
N GLY A 523 3.32 29.20 17.79
CA GLY A 523 3.87 27.87 18.06
C GLY A 523 4.32 27.15 16.79
N SER A 524 3.54 27.25 15.71
CA SER A 524 3.91 26.65 14.42
C SER A 524 5.19 27.23 13.82
N ARG A 525 5.43 28.53 14.05
CA ARG A 525 6.64 29.23 13.58
C ARG A 525 7.90 28.76 14.31
N ILE A 526 7.81 28.34 15.58
CA ILE A 526 8.98 27.88 16.36
C ILE A 526 9.62 26.64 15.72
N TRP A 527 8.83 25.64 15.33
CA TRP A 527 9.38 24.43 14.73
C TRP A 527 9.61 24.56 13.21
N ARG A 528 8.88 25.44 12.51
CA ARG A 528 9.03 25.64 11.06
C ARG A 528 10.13 26.62 10.66
N ARG A 529 10.44 27.62 11.48
CA ARG A 529 11.44 28.67 11.17
C ARG A 529 12.79 28.36 11.83
N LYS A 530 13.85 29.08 11.44
CA LYS A 530 15.23 28.94 11.97
C LYS A 530 15.85 30.33 12.23
N GLY A 531 16.90 30.38 13.04
CA GLY A 531 17.65 31.61 13.34
C GLY A 531 16.82 32.68 14.05
N GLU A 532 17.10 33.95 13.77
CA GLU A 532 16.41 35.10 14.38
C GLU A 532 14.87 35.03 14.23
N ALA A 533 14.37 34.53 13.10
CA ALA A 533 12.94 34.37 12.86
C ALA A 533 12.28 33.29 13.74
N ARG A 534 13.07 32.33 14.26
CA ARG A 534 12.63 31.38 15.29
C ARG A 534 12.65 32.02 16.66
N ASP A 535 13.70 32.78 16.98
CA ASP A 535 13.82 33.44 18.28
C ASP A 535 12.76 34.52 18.49
N GLU A 536 12.40 35.26 17.43
CA GLU A 536 11.26 36.18 17.41
C GLU A 536 9.94 35.43 17.63
N ALA A 537 9.72 34.33 16.90
CA ALA A 537 8.52 33.50 17.06
C ALA A 537 8.43 32.87 18.46
N LYS A 538 9.56 32.47 19.04
CA LYS A 538 9.67 31.98 20.42
C LYS A 538 9.25 33.06 21.41
N LYS A 539 9.83 34.27 21.28
CA LYS A 539 9.50 35.41 22.15
C LYS A 539 8.01 35.74 22.07
N GLU A 540 7.48 35.87 20.86
CA GLU A 540 6.06 36.16 20.64
C GLU A 540 5.15 35.07 21.22
N PHE A 541 5.53 33.79 21.08
CA PHE A 541 4.79 32.67 21.66
C PHE A 541 4.77 32.73 23.20
N ILE A 542 5.94 32.96 23.83
CA ILE A 542 6.04 33.10 25.29
C ILE A 542 5.19 34.27 25.78
N ASP A 543 5.25 35.43 25.11
CA ASP A 543 4.45 36.60 25.45
C ASP A 543 2.94 36.29 25.35
N CYS A 544 2.52 35.53 24.33
CA CYS A 544 1.13 35.10 24.19
C CYS A 544 0.71 34.12 25.32
N LEU A 545 1.59 33.21 25.74
CA LEU A 545 1.32 32.32 26.87
C LEU A 545 1.20 33.09 28.19
N LYS A 546 2.03 34.12 28.42
CA LYS A 546 1.95 34.99 29.60
C LYS A 546 0.65 35.77 29.67
N VAL A 547 0.14 36.24 28.52
CA VAL A 547 -1.20 36.86 28.45
C VAL A 547 -2.30 35.88 28.87
N LEU A 548 -2.25 34.64 28.37
CA LEU A 548 -3.20 33.60 28.76
C LEU A 548 -3.09 33.21 30.23
N GLU A 549 -1.88 33.14 30.77
CA GLU A 549 -1.66 32.86 32.17
C GLU A 549 -2.18 33.98 33.09
N GLY A 550 -2.03 35.24 32.67
CA GLY A 550 -2.65 36.39 33.33
C GLY A 550 -4.17 36.30 33.33
N ALA A 551 -4.77 35.91 32.19
CA ALA A 551 -6.21 35.73 32.05
C ALA A 551 -6.78 34.56 32.89
N LEU A 552 -6.00 33.48 33.04
CA LEU A 552 -6.30 32.38 33.95
C LEU A 552 -6.25 32.86 35.41
N GLY A 553 -5.24 33.63 35.78
CA GLY A 553 -5.12 34.25 37.09
C GLY A 553 -5.10 33.23 38.24
N LYS A 554 -6.09 33.30 39.13
CA LYS A 554 -6.29 32.35 40.24
C LYS A 554 -7.39 31.32 39.96
N LYS A 555 -8.00 31.34 38.78
CA LYS A 555 -9.12 30.46 38.44
C LYS A 555 -8.65 29.01 38.25
N GLN A 556 -9.53 28.06 38.54
CA GLN A 556 -9.23 26.64 38.34
C GLN A 556 -9.19 26.29 36.84
N TYR A 557 -10.13 26.85 36.09
CA TYR A 557 -10.29 26.78 34.64
C TYR A 557 -10.56 28.19 34.09
N PHE A 558 -10.47 28.39 32.77
CA PHE A 558 -10.82 29.68 32.18
C PHE A 558 -12.32 30.00 32.34
N GLY A 559 -13.17 28.98 32.45
CA GLY A 559 -14.58 29.07 32.87
C GLY A 559 -14.81 29.27 34.38
N GLY A 560 -13.78 29.64 35.15
CA GLY A 560 -13.87 29.82 36.61
C GLY A 560 -13.66 28.49 37.35
N GLU A 561 -14.73 27.96 37.95
CA GLU A 561 -14.72 26.66 38.65
C GLU A 561 -14.99 25.48 37.70
N SER A 562 -15.52 25.75 36.51
CA SER A 562 -15.92 24.73 35.53
C SER A 562 -15.04 24.72 34.28
N PHE A 563 -14.80 23.53 33.72
CA PHE A 563 -14.09 23.36 32.45
C PHE A 563 -15.00 23.82 31.30
N GLY A 564 -14.60 24.87 30.59
CA GLY A 564 -15.46 25.55 29.62
C GLY A 564 -14.85 25.71 28.23
N TYR A 565 -15.51 26.52 27.41
CA TYR A 565 -15.18 26.76 25.99
C TYR A 565 -13.72 27.15 25.75
N VAL A 566 -13.18 28.04 26.58
CA VAL A 566 -11.79 28.50 26.46
C VAL A 566 -10.81 27.37 26.79
N ASP A 567 -11.15 26.54 27.78
CA ASP A 567 -10.33 25.39 28.17
C ASP A 567 -10.29 24.33 27.05
N VAL A 568 -11.45 23.98 26.49
CA VAL A 568 -11.58 23.07 25.31
C VAL A 568 -10.78 23.60 24.13
N THR A 569 -10.72 24.93 23.96
CA THR A 569 -10.02 25.58 22.85
C THR A 569 -8.50 25.53 23.01
N LEU A 570 -7.98 25.72 24.22
CA LEU A 570 -6.55 25.83 24.49
C LEU A 570 -5.86 24.48 24.75
N ILE A 571 -6.50 23.55 25.47
CA ILE A 571 -5.82 22.34 25.94
C ILE A 571 -5.22 21.48 24.81
N PRO A 572 -5.80 21.41 23.59
CA PRO A 572 -5.19 20.68 22.48
C PRO A 572 -3.79 21.17 22.09
N SER A 573 -3.42 22.41 22.43
CA SER A 573 -2.07 22.94 22.15
C SER A 573 -0.98 22.31 23.02
N ALA A 574 -1.34 21.71 24.17
CA ALA A 574 -0.37 21.17 25.12
C ALA A 574 0.44 19.99 24.57
N CYS A 575 -0.11 19.16 23.68
CA CYS A 575 0.65 18.05 23.08
C CYS A 575 1.81 18.51 22.18
N TRP A 576 1.83 19.78 21.77
CA TRP A 576 2.89 20.36 20.96
C TRP A 576 3.96 21.09 21.78
N PHE A 577 3.74 21.32 23.08
CA PHE A 577 4.67 22.09 23.91
C PHE A 577 6.06 21.45 23.94
N TYR A 578 6.16 20.13 24.08
CA TYR A 578 7.45 19.45 24.05
C TYR A 578 8.22 19.69 22.75
N ALA A 579 7.55 19.59 21.59
CA ALA A 579 8.17 19.89 20.30
C ALA A 579 8.63 21.36 20.22
N TYR A 580 7.85 22.30 20.74
CA TYR A 580 8.22 23.72 20.74
C TYR A 580 9.40 24.00 21.68
N GLU A 581 9.40 23.42 22.88
CA GLU A 581 10.48 23.53 23.86
C GLU A 581 11.80 22.99 23.28
N LYS A 582 11.77 21.83 22.60
CA LYS A 582 12.96 21.25 21.96
C LYS A 582 13.45 22.04 20.76
N HIS A 583 12.55 22.55 19.91
CA HIS A 583 12.97 23.34 18.75
C HIS A 583 13.36 24.78 19.09
N GLY A 584 12.69 25.38 20.08
CA GLY A 584 12.89 26.78 20.51
C GLY A 584 13.87 26.96 21.66
N ASN A 585 14.31 25.88 22.31
CA ASN A 585 15.20 25.91 23.47
C ASN A 585 14.67 26.86 24.58
N PHE A 586 13.51 26.52 25.12
CA PHE A 586 12.88 27.18 26.27
C PHE A 586 12.01 26.16 27.04
N SER A 587 11.47 26.57 28.18
CA SER A 587 10.57 25.77 29.01
C SER A 587 9.26 26.53 29.22
N VAL A 588 8.13 25.93 28.85
CA VAL A 588 6.80 26.52 29.11
C VAL A 588 6.50 26.52 30.61
N GLU A 589 7.03 25.54 31.36
CA GLU A 589 6.88 25.47 32.81
C GLU A 589 7.56 26.63 33.53
N GLU A 590 8.75 27.01 33.08
CA GLU A 590 9.52 28.11 33.69
C GLU A 590 8.89 29.46 33.37
N GLU A 591 8.44 29.65 32.13
CA GLU A 591 7.84 30.90 31.68
C GLU A 591 6.40 31.08 32.18
N CYS A 592 5.64 29.98 32.25
CA CYS A 592 4.20 29.98 32.56
C CYS A 592 3.74 28.85 33.51
N PRO A 593 4.18 28.86 34.78
CA PRO A 593 3.97 27.75 35.72
C PRO A 593 2.49 27.49 36.08
N LYS A 594 1.65 28.54 36.17
CA LYS A 594 0.22 28.37 36.47
C LYS A 594 -0.52 27.76 35.28
N LEU A 595 -0.09 28.10 34.06
CA LEU A 595 -0.65 27.52 32.85
C LEU A 595 -0.28 26.03 32.76
N MET A 596 0.96 25.64 33.09
CA MET A 596 1.32 24.22 33.16
C MET A 596 0.64 23.47 34.30
N ALA A 597 0.39 24.10 35.44
CA ALA A 597 -0.46 23.54 36.49
C ALA A 597 -1.91 23.31 35.99
N TRP A 598 -2.43 24.21 35.15
CA TRP A 598 -3.72 24.03 34.47
C TRP A 598 -3.69 22.89 33.45
N VAL A 599 -2.65 22.78 32.62
CA VAL A 599 -2.47 21.64 31.68
C VAL A 599 -2.55 20.32 32.44
N ARG A 600 -1.79 20.16 33.54
CA ARG A 600 -1.82 18.95 34.36
C ARG A 600 -3.20 18.63 34.94
N ARG A 601 -3.99 19.65 35.28
CA ARG A 601 -5.38 19.45 35.74
C ARG A 601 -6.28 18.98 34.60
N CYS A 602 -6.19 19.62 33.43
CA CYS A 602 -6.98 19.24 32.26
C CYS A 602 -6.65 17.82 31.78
N MET A 603 -5.37 17.41 31.80
CA MET A 603 -4.95 16.06 31.42
C MET A 603 -5.52 14.94 32.31
N LYS A 604 -6.02 15.27 33.51
CA LYS A 604 -6.73 14.30 34.37
C LYS A 604 -8.19 14.08 33.96
N ARG A 605 -8.74 14.89 33.05
CA ARG A 605 -10.11 14.72 32.54
C ARG A 605 -10.12 13.60 31.50
N GLU A 606 -11.10 12.71 31.60
CA GLU A 606 -11.25 11.57 30.69
C GLU A 606 -11.39 12.01 29.21
N SER A 607 -12.18 13.06 28.95
CA SER A 607 -12.37 13.66 27.62
C SER A 607 -11.06 14.13 26.97
N VAL A 608 -10.14 14.66 27.78
CA VAL A 608 -8.85 15.22 27.36
C VAL A 608 -7.84 14.10 27.19
N ALA A 609 -7.70 13.22 28.19
CA ALA A 609 -6.78 12.09 28.18
C ALA A 609 -7.06 11.09 27.04
N LYS A 610 -8.33 10.90 26.64
CA LYS A 610 -8.70 10.03 25.51
C LYS A 610 -8.36 10.62 24.14
N VAL A 611 -8.18 11.93 24.04
CA VAL A 611 -8.09 12.63 22.75
C VAL A 611 -6.67 13.12 22.46
N LEU A 612 -5.97 13.63 23.47
CA LEU A 612 -4.65 14.23 23.28
C LEU A 612 -3.55 13.17 23.12
N PRO A 613 -2.71 13.26 22.08
CA PRO A 613 -1.56 12.38 21.91
C PRO A 613 -0.41 12.71 22.87
N ASP A 614 0.49 11.74 23.06
CA ASP A 614 1.71 11.95 23.83
C ASP A 614 2.63 12.97 23.14
N SER A 615 3.27 13.84 23.93
CA SER A 615 4.05 14.95 23.41
C SER A 615 5.43 14.54 22.87
N HIS A 616 5.97 13.39 23.29
CA HIS A 616 7.19 12.80 22.72
C HIS A 616 6.89 12.11 21.39
N GLU A 617 5.73 11.46 21.24
CA GLU A 617 5.27 10.88 19.96
C GLU A 617 5.16 11.96 18.87
N VAL A 618 4.67 13.16 19.23
CA VAL A 618 4.60 14.32 18.33
C VAL A 618 6.00 14.81 17.91
N TYR A 619 7.03 14.63 18.75
CA TYR A 619 8.43 14.98 18.45
C TYR A 619 9.16 13.93 17.62
N GLU A 620 9.02 12.63 17.95
CA GLU A 620 9.69 11.54 17.22
C GLU A 620 9.18 11.36 15.78
N TYR A 621 7.96 11.82 15.48
CA TYR A 621 7.40 11.95 14.13
C TYR A 621 8.32 12.71 13.13
N THR A 622 9.37 13.39 13.60
CA THR A 622 10.23 14.28 12.79
C THR A 622 11.56 13.69 12.25
N GLY A 623 12.01 12.45 12.57
CA GLY A 623 13.45 12.11 12.41
C GLY A 623 14.03 10.70 12.05
N VAL A 624 13.45 9.82 11.19
CA VAL A 624 13.92 8.38 11.11
C VAL A 624 14.53 7.83 9.78
N MET A 625 15.40 8.52 9.02
CA MET A 625 15.99 7.92 7.78
C MET A 625 17.50 8.16 7.47
N LYS A 626 18.44 8.06 8.44
CA LYS A 626 19.88 8.43 8.20
C LYS A 626 20.91 7.63 9.02
N LYS A 627 21.38 6.45 8.55
CA LYS A 627 22.20 5.53 9.40
C LYS A 627 23.59 5.12 8.83
N LYS A 628 23.71 4.71 7.55
CA LYS A 628 24.96 4.15 6.95
C LYS A 628 26.21 5.05 7.15
N ALA A 629 26.13 6.31 6.71
CA ALA A 629 27.25 7.26 6.79
C ALA A 629 27.70 7.55 8.23
N ARG A 630 26.76 7.57 9.20
CA ARG A 630 27.07 7.83 10.61
C ARG A 630 27.86 6.68 11.23
N ILE A 631 27.51 5.44 10.90
CA ILE A 631 28.26 4.25 11.34
C ILE A 631 29.69 4.32 10.78
N ALA A 632 29.84 4.61 9.48
CA ALA A 632 31.16 4.73 8.86
C ALA A 632 32.04 5.81 9.52
N LEU A 633 31.51 7.01 9.79
CA LEU A 633 32.24 8.07 10.49
C LEU A 633 32.67 7.65 11.90
N LEU A 634 31.79 6.98 12.65
CA LEU A 634 32.09 6.49 14.00
C LEU A 634 33.16 5.38 13.99
N GLU A 635 33.11 4.45 13.03
CA GLU A 635 34.15 3.42 12.85
C GLU A 635 35.53 4.03 12.53
N LYS A 636 35.54 5.18 11.85
CA LYS A 636 36.76 5.94 11.55
C LYS A 636 37.19 6.89 12.67
N GLY A 637 36.40 7.05 13.73
CA GLY A 637 36.66 8.02 14.80
C GLY A 637 36.63 9.48 14.31
N VAL A 638 35.87 9.78 13.26
CA VAL A 638 35.76 11.11 12.68
C VAL A 638 34.65 11.88 13.39
N GLU A 639 34.99 13.02 13.97
CA GLU A 639 33.99 13.94 14.52
C GLU A 639 33.18 14.60 13.40
N TYR A 640 31.86 14.74 13.61
CA TYR A 640 30.96 15.34 12.63
C TYR A 640 29.82 16.09 13.30
N GLU A 641 29.35 17.15 12.63
CA GLU A 641 28.11 17.84 12.98
C GLU A 641 26.94 17.16 12.25
N TYR A 642 25.95 16.66 13.01
CA TYR A 642 24.72 16.13 12.41
C TYR A 642 23.70 17.25 12.19
N LYS A 643 23.34 17.49 10.91
CA LYS A 643 22.26 18.40 10.54
C LYS A 643 21.02 17.61 10.13
N GLU A 644 19.96 17.77 10.91
CA GLU A 644 18.66 17.20 10.60
C GLU A 644 18.00 17.94 9.43
N GLU A 645 17.23 17.20 8.64
CA GLU A 645 16.69 17.61 7.34
C GLU A 645 15.26 17.10 7.22
N ASP A 646 14.34 17.98 6.86
CA ASP A 646 12.92 17.71 6.67
C ASP A 646 12.70 17.12 5.27
N LEU A 647 12.02 15.98 5.21
CA LEU A 647 11.80 15.22 3.98
C LEU A 647 10.70 15.81 3.08
N VAL A 648 9.81 16.61 3.66
CA VAL A 648 8.72 17.31 2.97
C VAL A 648 9.19 18.70 2.56
N ASN A 649 9.73 19.47 3.52
CA ASN A 649 10.22 20.84 3.28
C ASN A 649 11.75 20.88 3.24
N LYS A 650 12.29 20.40 2.12
CA LYS A 650 13.74 20.31 1.90
C LYS A 650 14.42 21.67 2.04
N SER A 651 15.46 21.72 2.87
CA SER A 651 16.21 22.92 3.18
C SER A 651 16.96 23.47 1.96
N PRO A 652 17.22 24.79 1.91
CA PRO A 652 18.08 25.37 0.88
C PRO A 652 19.47 24.73 0.83
N LEU A 653 19.99 24.27 1.97
CA LEU A 653 21.26 23.56 2.05
C LEU A 653 21.18 22.22 1.31
N LEU A 654 20.17 21.38 1.57
CA LEU A 654 19.98 20.13 0.84
C LEU A 654 19.78 20.37 -0.66
N LEU A 655 18.95 21.34 -1.03
CA LEU A 655 18.68 21.65 -2.43
C LEU A 655 19.92 22.19 -3.15
N LYS A 656 20.81 22.90 -2.45
CA LYS A 656 22.10 23.36 -2.99
C LYS A 656 23.13 22.23 -3.05
N SER A 657 23.21 21.40 -2.02
CA SER A 657 24.23 20.36 -1.87
C SER A 657 23.93 19.08 -2.65
N ASN A 658 22.66 18.75 -2.87
CA ASN A 658 22.21 17.67 -3.74
C ASN A 658 21.09 18.16 -4.69
N PRO A 659 21.40 19.02 -5.67
CA PRO A 659 20.40 19.61 -6.56
C PRO A 659 19.74 18.57 -7.48
N VAL A 660 20.43 17.46 -7.74
CA VAL A 660 20.04 16.42 -8.69
C VAL A 660 18.95 15.51 -8.11
N HIS A 661 19.23 14.85 -6.99
CA HIS A 661 18.27 13.93 -6.36
C HIS A 661 17.47 14.61 -5.26
N LYS A 662 18.01 15.68 -4.64
CA LYS A 662 17.38 16.37 -3.51
C LYS A 662 17.08 15.37 -2.38
N LYS A 663 17.97 14.39 -2.19
CA LYS A 663 17.83 13.29 -1.23
C LYS A 663 18.97 13.33 -0.21
N ILE A 664 18.66 12.82 0.96
CA ILE A 664 19.60 12.52 2.04
C ILE A 664 20.08 11.06 1.91
N PRO A 665 21.20 10.68 2.55
CA PRO A 665 22.16 11.54 3.23
C PRO A 665 23.02 12.36 2.24
N VAL A 666 23.56 13.48 2.73
CA VAL A 666 24.63 14.26 2.07
C VAL A 666 25.72 14.50 3.11
N LEU A 667 26.95 14.13 2.80
CA LEU A 667 28.12 14.48 3.61
C LEU A 667 28.74 15.75 3.02
N ILE A 668 28.99 16.77 3.84
CA ILE A 668 29.68 17.99 3.40
C ILE A 668 31.05 18.02 4.07
N HIS A 669 32.12 17.93 3.29
CA HIS A 669 33.50 17.98 3.77
C HIS A 669 34.25 19.09 3.04
N ASN A 670 34.73 20.09 3.78
CA ASN A 670 35.38 21.30 3.24
C ASN A 670 34.51 22.01 2.18
N GLU A 671 33.24 22.26 2.52
CA GLU A 671 32.22 22.86 1.66
C GLU A 671 31.83 22.05 0.41
N ARG A 672 32.45 20.87 0.21
CA ARG A 672 32.18 20.00 -0.93
C ARG A 672 31.17 18.91 -0.56
N PRO A 673 30.01 18.82 -1.24
CA PRO A 673 28.98 17.83 -0.92
C PRO A 673 29.24 16.49 -1.62
N ILE A 674 29.07 15.39 -0.88
CA ILE A 674 29.12 14.01 -1.36
C ILE A 674 27.72 13.41 -1.14
N CYS A 675 27.16 12.85 -2.20
CA CYS A 675 25.80 12.30 -2.22
C CYS A 675 25.82 10.78 -2.41
N GLU A 676 24.67 10.15 -2.15
CA GLU A 676 24.45 8.70 -2.17
C GLU A 676 25.15 7.94 -1.05
N SER A 677 24.39 7.12 -0.32
CA SER A 677 24.85 6.58 0.97
C SER A 677 26.07 5.67 0.86
N LEU A 678 26.16 4.84 -0.18
CA LEU A 678 27.28 3.93 -0.40
C LEU A 678 28.51 4.65 -0.96
N ILE A 679 28.33 5.67 -1.81
CA ILE A 679 29.42 6.53 -2.29
C ILE A 679 30.01 7.33 -1.13
N ILE A 680 29.18 7.83 -0.21
CA ILE A 680 29.64 8.48 1.02
C ILE A 680 30.48 7.53 1.87
N VAL A 681 30.09 6.26 2.01
CA VAL A 681 30.87 5.27 2.78
C VAL A 681 32.23 5.00 2.13
N GLU A 682 32.29 4.82 0.81
CA GLU A 682 33.58 4.70 0.09
C GLU A 682 34.45 5.96 0.25
N TYR A 683 33.84 7.15 0.14
CA TYR A 683 34.55 8.41 0.34
C TYR A 683 35.15 8.53 1.74
N ILE A 684 34.39 8.15 2.77
CA ILE A 684 34.87 8.12 4.15
C ILE A 684 36.04 7.16 4.28
N ASP A 685 35.94 5.96 3.70
CA ASP A 685 36.99 4.96 3.77
C ASP A 685 38.29 5.39 3.09
N GLU A 686 38.18 6.01 1.91
CA GLU A 686 39.33 6.50 1.14
C GLU A 686 39.98 7.75 1.76
N THR A 687 39.18 8.62 2.38
CA THR A 687 39.66 9.88 3.00
C THR A 687 40.33 9.62 4.35
N TRP A 688 39.76 8.74 5.17
CA TRP A 688 40.29 8.36 6.50
C TRP A 688 40.77 6.90 6.50
N ASN A 689 41.77 6.63 5.67
CA ASN A 689 42.28 5.28 5.38
C ASN A 689 43.29 4.72 6.41
N LYS A 690 43.63 5.48 7.47
CA LYS A 690 44.68 5.11 8.43
C LYS A 690 44.24 4.11 9.49
N THR A 691 42.94 4.02 9.77
CA THR A 691 42.36 3.14 10.80
C THR A 691 41.10 2.47 10.26
N SER A 692 40.85 1.24 10.71
CA SER A 692 39.62 0.48 10.45
C SER A 692 39.16 0.50 8.97
N PRO A 693 39.93 -0.08 8.03
CA PRO A 693 39.53 -0.12 6.61
C PRO A 693 38.17 -0.83 6.47
N LEU A 694 37.22 -0.17 5.80
CA LEU A 694 35.90 -0.73 5.53
C LEU A 694 35.92 -1.52 4.22
N MET A 695 36.67 -1.07 3.22
CA MET A 695 36.89 -1.80 1.97
C MET A 695 38.07 -2.76 2.10
N PRO A 696 38.01 -3.94 1.44
CA PRO A 696 39.16 -4.82 1.28
C PRO A 696 40.32 -4.13 0.53
N GLY A 697 41.55 -4.63 0.70
CA GLY A 697 42.71 -4.13 -0.04
C GLY A 697 42.80 -4.67 -1.47
N ASP A 698 42.39 -5.93 -1.67
CA ASP A 698 42.42 -6.59 -2.97
C ASP A 698 41.33 -6.05 -3.93
N PRO A 699 41.65 -5.70 -5.20
CA PRO A 699 40.67 -5.19 -6.15
C PRO A 699 39.48 -6.12 -6.38
N TYR A 700 39.69 -7.45 -6.39
CA TYR A 700 38.62 -8.41 -6.62
C TYR A 700 37.69 -8.46 -5.41
N GLU A 701 38.23 -8.47 -4.19
CA GLU A 701 37.42 -8.39 -2.97
C GLU A 701 36.66 -7.06 -2.85
N ARG A 702 37.25 -5.93 -3.28
CA ARG A 702 36.52 -4.64 -3.38
C ARG A 702 35.38 -4.69 -4.37
N ALA A 703 35.59 -5.32 -5.53
CA ALA A 703 34.55 -5.51 -6.53
C ALA A 703 33.39 -6.36 -5.97
N ASN A 704 33.70 -7.44 -5.25
CA ASN A 704 32.70 -8.25 -4.55
C ASN A 704 31.96 -7.47 -3.45
N ALA A 705 32.67 -6.63 -2.68
CA ALA A 705 32.04 -5.79 -1.65
C ALA A 705 31.05 -4.79 -2.26
N ARG A 706 31.40 -4.17 -3.41
CA ARG A 706 30.51 -3.28 -4.16
C ARG A 706 29.30 -4.03 -4.72
N PHE A 707 29.50 -5.22 -5.28
CA PHE A 707 28.42 -6.08 -5.75
C PHE A 707 27.40 -6.35 -4.63
N TRP A 708 27.88 -6.75 -3.45
CA TRP A 708 26.99 -7.02 -2.32
C TRP A 708 26.33 -5.75 -1.76
N GLY A 709 27.05 -4.63 -1.69
CA GLY A 709 26.47 -3.34 -1.31
C GLY A 709 25.33 -2.91 -2.25
N ASP A 710 25.53 -3.05 -3.56
CA ASP A 710 24.53 -2.77 -4.58
C ASP A 710 23.33 -3.72 -4.49
N TYR A 711 23.58 -5.02 -4.32
CA TYR A 711 22.55 -6.03 -4.09
C TYR A 711 21.68 -5.67 -2.88
N ILE A 712 22.29 -5.24 -1.77
CA ILE A 712 21.57 -4.81 -0.57
C ILE A 712 20.70 -3.58 -0.86
N ASP A 713 21.27 -2.55 -1.48
CA ASP A 713 20.58 -1.27 -1.68
C ASP A 713 19.46 -1.36 -2.71
N LYS A 714 19.65 -2.13 -3.78
CA LYS A 714 18.70 -2.25 -4.91
C LYS A 714 17.73 -3.42 -4.76
N LYS A 715 18.09 -4.52 -4.08
CA LYS A 715 17.22 -5.70 -3.93
C LYS A 715 16.64 -5.83 -2.53
N VAL A 716 17.49 -5.91 -1.49
CA VAL A 716 17.02 -6.20 -0.13
C VAL A 716 16.12 -5.07 0.39
N CYS A 717 16.55 -3.82 0.24
CA CYS A 717 15.75 -2.64 0.63
C CYS A 717 14.41 -2.56 -0.11
N ASP A 718 14.39 -2.87 -1.42
CA ASP A 718 13.18 -2.85 -2.23
C ASP A 718 12.18 -3.94 -1.80
N CYS A 719 12.65 -5.18 -1.65
CA CYS A 719 11.82 -6.31 -1.24
C CYS A 719 11.24 -6.08 0.16
N GLY A 720 12.08 -5.67 1.11
CA GLY A 720 11.64 -5.31 2.47
C GLY A 720 10.60 -4.18 2.46
N THR A 721 10.79 -3.20 1.58
CA THR A 721 9.82 -2.12 1.38
C THR A 721 8.49 -2.62 0.81
N ARG A 722 8.52 -3.54 -0.16
CA ARG A 722 7.31 -4.13 -0.76
C ARG A 722 6.53 -4.99 0.22
N ILE A 723 7.17 -5.70 1.16
CA ILE A 723 6.47 -6.48 2.20
C ILE A 723 5.45 -5.60 2.93
N TRP A 724 5.87 -4.40 3.30
CA TRP A 724 4.99 -3.53 4.07
C TRP A 724 4.15 -2.58 3.22
N LYS A 725 4.55 -2.29 1.96
CA LYS A 725 3.74 -1.51 1.02
C LYS A 725 2.61 -2.30 0.35
N ASN A 726 2.77 -3.60 0.17
CA ASN A 726 1.83 -4.43 -0.58
C ASN A 726 0.90 -5.25 0.34
N LYS A 727 -0.11 -5.89 -0.25
CA LYS A 727 -1.08 -6.78 0.41
C LYS A 727 -1.33 -8.04 -0.42
N GLY A 728 -1.93 -9.05 0.20
CA GLY A 728 -2.34 -10.28 -0.47
C GLY A 728 -1.17 -11.01 -1.13
N GLU A 729 -1.41 -11.54 -2.33
CA GLU A 729 -0.41 -12.26 -3.11
C GLU A 729 0.87 -11.43 -3.37
N ALA A 730 0.73 -10.13 -3.67
CA ALA A 730 1.88 -9.24 -3.89
C ALA A 730 2.73 -9.01 -2.63
N ARG A 731 2.17 -9.19 -1.43
CA ARG A 731 2.95 -9.20 -0.17
C ARG A 731 3.65 -10.54 0.01
N GLU A 732 2.97 -11.64 -0.27
CA GLU A 732 3.53 -12.99 -0.15
C GLU A 732 4.70 -13.22 -1.13
N GLU A 733 4.57 -12.72 -2.36
CA GLU A 733 5.66 -12.70 -3.33
C GLU A 733 6.85 -11.86 -2.83
N ALA A 734 6.59 -10.63 -2.34
CA ALA A 734 7.63 -9.77 -1.79
C ALA A 734 8.31 -10.39 -0.57
N LYS A 735 7.56 -11.10 0.29
CA LYS A 735 8.08 -11.84 1.44
C LYS A 735 8.99 -12.97 0.99
N LYS A 736 8.53 -13.80 0.05
CA LYS A 736 9.33 -14.90 -0.49
C LYS A 736 10.63 -14.38 -1.09
N GLU A 737 10.55 -13.35 -1.93
CA GLU A 737 11.72 -12.72 -2.55
C GLU A 737 12.68 -12.14 -1.51
N PHE A 738 12.15 -11.50 -0.46
CA PHE A 738 12.98 -10.98 0.64
C PHE A 738 13.70 -12.09 1.40
N ILE A 739 13.00 -13.18 1.77
CA ILE A 739 13.60 -14.34 2.43
C ILE A 739 14.69 -14.96 1.54
N ASP A 740 14.42 -15.12 0.25
CA ASP A 740 15.40 -15.64 -0.71
C ASP A 740 16.63 -14.73 -0.76
N CYS A 741 16.45 -13.40 -0.70
CA CYS A 741 17.56 -12.45 -0.64
C CYS A 741 18.38 -12.56 0.65
N LEU A 742 17.73 -12.76 1.80
CA LEU A 742 18.41 -12.97 3.08
C LEU A 742 19.19 -14.30 3.09
N LYS A 743 18.64 -15.36 2.48
CA LYS A 743 19.33 -16.66 2.34
C LYS A 743 20.55 -16.58 1.44
N VAL A 744 20.48 -15.79 0.37
CA VAL A 744 21.65 -15.48 -0.48
C VAL A 744 22.73 -14.78 0.34
N LEU A 745 22.37 -13.76 1.12
CA LEU A 745 23.30 -13.06 2.00
C LEU A 745 23.86 -13.95 3.12
N GLU A 746 23.06 -14.84 3.68
CA GLU A 746 23.52 -15.80 4.69
C GLU A 746 24.49 -16.84 4.10
N GLY A 747 24.25 -17.28 2.87
CA GLY A 747 25.18 -18.11 2.10
C GLY A 747 26.53 -17.42 1.91
N GLU A 748 26.51 -16.13 1.55
CA GLU A 748 27.73 -15.32 1.41
C GLU A 748 28.45 -15.10 2.74
N LEU A 749 27.70 -14.84 3.83
CA LEU A 749 28.25 -14.72 5.17
C LEU A 749 28.94 -16.02 5.60
N GLY A 750 28.33 -17.17 5.29
CA GLY A 750 28.94 -18.50 5.46
C GLY A 750 29.33 -18.79 6.91
N GLN A 751 30.64 -18.80 7.19
CA GLN A 751 31.23 -18.93 8.54
C GLN A 751 32.03 -17.68 8.95
N LYS A 752 32.02 -16.63 8.13
CA LYS A 752 32.75 -15.39 8.38
C LYS A 752 32.17 -14.68 9.60
N GLN A 753 33.01 -13.99 10.35
CA GLN A 753 32.56 -13.20 11.51
C GLN A 753 31.73 -11.98 11.05
N TYR A 754 32.16 -11.38 9.96
CA TYR A 754 31.56 -10.25 9.24
C TYR A 754 31.65 -10.49 7.74
N PHE A 755 30.94 -9.71 6.92
CA PHE A 755 31.05 -9.87 5.46
C PHE A 755 32.44 -9.52 4.94
N GLY A 756 33.19 -8.66 5.67
CA GLY A 756 34.61 -8.41 5.45
C GLY A 756 35.57 -9.53 5.92
N GLY A 757 35.04 -10.70 6.32
CA GLY A 757 35.84 -11.79 6.89
C GLY A 757 35.93 -11.70 8.41
N GLU A 758 37.10 -11.36 8.93
CA GLU A 758 37.33 -11.18 10.37
C GLU A 758 37.00 -9.77 10.86
N SER A 759 36.99 -8.77 9.96
CA SER A 759 36.75 -7.36 10.27
C SER A 759 35.38 -6.88 9.80
N PHE A 760 34.79 -5.96 10.58
CA PHE A 760 33.57 -5.25 10.20
C PHE A 760 33.87 -4.31 9.02
N GLY A 761 33.18 -4.48 7.90
CA GLY A 761 33.50 -3.82 6.64
C GLY A 761 32.31 -3.17 5.93
N TYR A 762 32.54 -2.82 4.66
CA TYR A 762 31.62 -2.06 3.81
C TYR A 762 30.24 -2.72 3.69
N VAL A 763 30.19 -4.02 3.42
CA VAL A 763 28.94 -4.78 3.29
C VAL A 763 28.19 -4.82 4.62
N ASP A 764 28.91 -4.89 5.74
CA ASP A 764 28.29 -4.84 7.06
C ASP A 764 27.64 -3.48 7.33
N VAL A 765 28.33 -2.38 7.00
CA VAL A 765 27.79 -1.00 7.07
C VAL A 765 26.58 -0.82 6.15
N ALA A 766 26.57 -1.47 4.99
CA ALA A 766 25.45 -1.42 4.03
C ALA A 766 24.22 -2.16 4.56
N LEU A 767 24.40 -3.35 5.17
CA LEU A 767 23.30 -4.22 5.59
C LEU A 767 22.75 -3.90 6.99
N ILE A 768 23.61 -3.58 7.96
CA ILE A 768 23.20 -3.49 9.38
C ILE A 768 22.05 -2.50 9.62
N PRO A 769 21.94 -1.35 8.92
CA PRO A 769 20.82 -0.45 9.12
C PRO A 769 19.46 -1.03 8.71
N ILE A 770 19.43 -2.08 7.87
CA ILE A 770 18.20 -2.77 7.49
C ILE A 770 17.72 -3.68 8.63
N ALA A 771 18.63 -4.19 9.47
CA ALA A 771 18.27 -5.10 10.57
C ALA A 771 17.28 -4.46 11.56
N CYS A 772 17.33 -3.15 11.78
CA CYS A 772 16.34 -2.47 12.64
C CYS A 772 14.91 -2.48 12.06
N TRP A 773 14.74 -2.82 10.78
CA TRP A 773 13.44 -3.03 10.13
C TRP A 773 12.98 -4.49 10.13
N PHE A 774 13.83 -5.45 10.54
CA PHE A 774 13.45 -6.86 10.52
C PHE A 774 12.20 -7.12 11.34
N TYR A 775 12.12 -6.61 12.57
CA TYR A 775 10.92 -6.71 13.39
C TYR A 775 9.67 -6.19 12.68
N ALA A 776 9.79 -5.05 11.99
CA ALA A 776 8.72 -4.47 11.22
C ALA A 776 8.27 -5.33 10.02
N TYR A 777 9.22 -6.00 9.36
CA TYR A 777 8.96 -6.92 8.25
C TYR A 777 8.38 -8.24 8.74
N GLU A 778 8.93 -8.83 9.81
CA GLU A 778 8.45 -10.06 10.45
C GLU A 778 6.99 -9.90 10.88
N LYS A 779 6.64 -8.79 11.53
CA LYS A 779 5.26 -8.50 11.94
C LYS A 779 4.31 -8.24 10.78
N THR A 780 4.78 -7.63 9.69
CA THR A 780 3.92 -7.34 8.53
C THR A 780 3.76 -8.53 7.58
N GLY A 781 4.81 -9.34 7.43
CA GLY A 781 4.90 -10.48 6.53
C GLY A 781 4.60 -11.83 7.21
N ASN A 782 4.49 -11.88 8.53
CA ASN A 782 4.26 -13.10 9.31
C ASN A 782 5.31 -14.19 9.02
N PHE A 783 6.58 -13.88 9.31
CA PHE A 783 7.72 -14.80 9.23
C PHE A 783 8.76 -14.43 10.29
N SER A 784 9.77 -15.26 10.48
CA SER A 784 10.89 -15.01 11.39
C SER A 784 12.21 -15.01 10.62
N VAL A 785 12.96 -13.91 10.68
CA VAL A 785 14.29 -13.83 10.07
C VAL A 785 15.26 -14.76 10.82
N GLU A 786 15.06 -14.99 12.12
CA GLU A 786 15.91 -15.90 12.88
C GLU A 786 15.73 -17.37 12.49
N GLU A 787 14.50 -17.79 12.17
CA GLU A 787 14.23 -19.15 11.71
C GLU A 787 14.75 -19.37 10.29
N GLU A 788 14.54 -18.40 9.41
CA GLU A 788 14.96 -18.50 8.02
C GLU A 788 16.47 -18.29 7.84
N CYS A 789 17.06 -17.40 8.64
CA CYS A 789 18.46 -16.97 8.54
C CYS A 789 19.19 -16.82 9.89
N PRO A 790 19.42 -17.91 10.63
CA PRO A 790 19.95 -17.87 12.00
C PRO A 790 21.38 -17.29 12.09
N LYS A 791 22.25 -17.55 11.12
CA LYS A 791 23.62 -17.00 11.11
C LYS A 791 23.61 -15.51 10.85
N LEU A 792 22.68 -15.03 10.02
CA LEU A 792 22.50 -13.61 9.79
C LEU A 792 22.04 -12.91 11.07
N MET A 793 21.10 -13.50 11.83
CA MET A 793 20.70 -12.95 13.13
C MET A 793 21.81 -13.01 14.19
N ALA A 794 22.63 -14.06 14.18
CA ALA A 794 23.84 -14.09 15.02
C ALA A 794 24.82 -12.95 14.64
N TRP A 795 24.96 -12.66 13.33
CA TRP A 795 25.72 -11.52 12.83
C TRP A 795 25.12 -10.17 13.28
N VAL A 796 23.79 -9.98 13.19
CA VAL A 796 23.11 -8.76 13.69
C VAL A 796 23.45 -8.54 15.17
N ARG A 797 23.33 -9.57 16.01
CA ARG A 797 23.66 -9.49 17.44
C ARG A 797 25.12 -9.11 17.69
N ARG A 798 26.06 -9.62 16.86
CA ARG A 798 27.48 -9.22 16.95
C ARG A 798 27.65 -7.75 16.56
N CYS A 799 27.02 -7.30 15.48
CA CYS A 799 27.10 -5.90 15.05
C CYS A 799 26.50 -4.93 16.07
N MET A 800 25.38 -5.28 16.72
CA MET A 800 24.74 -4.46 17.76
C MET A 800 25.60 -4.26 19.01
N LYS A 801 26.62 -5.12 19.26
CA LYS A 801 27.59 -4.91 20.34
C LYS A 801 28.64 -3.84 20.02
N ARG A 802 28.74 -3.41 18.75
CA ARG A 802 29.67 -2.35 18.35
C ARG A 802 29.09 -0.99 18.74
N GLU A 803 29.91 -0.17 19.36
CA GLU A 803 29.52 1.18 19.82
C GLU A 803 29.01 2.07 18.66
N SER A 804 29.68 2.00 17.51
CA SER A 804 29.29 2.70 16.27
C SER A 804 27.88 2.38 15.79
N VAL A 805 27.45 1.12 15.94
CA VAL A 805 26.14 0.60 15.53
C VAL A 805 25.11 0.93 16.60
N ALA A 806 25.40 0.61 17.87
CA ALA A 806 24.49 0.84 18.99
C ALA A 806 24.13 2.33 19.17
N LYS A 807 25.06 3.25 18.90
CA LYS A 807 24.80 4.71 18.95
C LYS A 807 23.90 5.23 17.83
N VAL A 808 23.79 4.51 16.72
CA VAL A 808 23.12 4.99 15.50
C VAL A 808 21.78 4.29 15.25
N LEU A 809 21.70 2.99 15.54
CA LEU A 809 20.50 2.21 15.27
C LEU A 809 19.44 2.41 16.36
N PRO A 810 18.22 2.82 16.01
CA PRO A 810 17.11 2.86 16.94
C PRO A 810 16.61 1.45 17.27
N ASP A 811 15.85 1.35 18.34
CA ASP A 811 15.14 0.14 18.71
C ASP A 811 14.20 -0.32 17.58
N SER A 812 14.18 -1.63 17.32
CA SER A 812 13.41 -2.22 16.21
C SER A 812 11.88 -2.11 16.39
N TYR A 813 11.39 -2.05 17.63
CA TYR A 813 9.99 -1.82 17.94
C TYR A 813 9.58 -0.39 17.54
N LYS A 814 10.43 0.61 17.80
CA LYS A 814 10.20 2.00 17.37
C LYS A 814 10.14 2.13 15.84
N VAL A 815 10.92 1.33 15.11
CA VAL A 815 10.86 1.30 13.63
C VAL A 815 9.54 0.70 13.15
N TYR A 816 8.98 -0.28 13.87
CA TYR A 816 7.65 -0.82 13.58
C TYR A 816 6.52 0.16 13.91
N GLU A 817 6.64 0.96 14.95
CA GLU A 817 5.69 2.05 15.24
C GLU A 817 5.72 3.11 14.12
N LEU A 818 6.91 3.52 13.70
CA LEU A 818 7.10 4.38 12.53
C LEU A 818 6.49 3.78 11.27
N LEU A 819 6.57 2.47 11.08
CA LEU A 819 5.94 1.81 9.94
C LEU A 819 4.43 2.07 9.92
N GLY A 820 3.77 2.12 11.08
CA GLY A 820 2.37 2.54 11.20
C GLY A 820 2.13 3.95 10.66
N VAL A 821 3.05 4.88 10.91
CA VAL A 821 3.01 6.25 10.39
C VAL A 821 3.30 6.29 8.89
N LEU A 822 4.32 5.58 8.41
CA LEU A 822 4.72 5.55 7.00
C LEU A 822 3.67 4.91 6.11
N LYS A 823 3.01 3.85 6.60
CA LYS A 823 1.88 3.20 5.94
C LYS A 823 0.69 4.17 5.82
N LYS A 824 0.40 4.95 6.85
CA LYS A 824 -0.59 6.04 6.81
C LYS A 824 -0.19 7.14 5.81
N TRP A 825 1.09 7.53 5.78
CA TRP A 825 1.63 8.56 4.89
C TRP A 825 1.66 8.15 3.41
N LEU A 826 1.82 6.86 3.13
CA LEU A 826 1.89 6.30 1.77
C LEU A 826 0.56 5.69 1.30
N GLY A 827 -0.52 5.81 2.09
CA GLY A 827 -1.83 5.24 1.75
C GLY A 827 -1.87 3.71 1.73
N VAL A 828 -0.96 3.04 2.46
CA VAL A 828 -0.89 1.58 2.56
C VAL A 828 -1.55 1.13 3.86
N GLU A 829 -2.78 0.63 3.79
CA GLU A 829 -3.52 0.10 4.97
C GLU A 829 -2.85 -1.13 5.65
N ILE A 830 -2.93 -1.23 6.99
CA ILE A 830 -2.58 -2.39 7.83
C ILE A 830 -3.85 -3.07 8.37
N LEU A 831 -3.87 -4.40 8.38
CA LEU A 831 -4.62 -5.25 9.32
C LEU A 831 -3.57 -6.10 10.10
N MET A 832 -3.72 -6.28 11.42
CA MET A 832 -2.76 -6.90 12.36
C MET A 832 -2.82 -8.46 12.42
N ALA A 833 -1.80 -9.09 13.02
CA ALA A 833 -1.49 -10.55 13.05
C ALA A 833 -2.46 -11.45 13.84
N ASP A 834 -2.26 -12.78 13.72
CA ASP A 834 -3.24 -13.80 14.05
C ASP A 834 -3.63 -13.85 15.55
N THR A 835 -4.87 -13.46 15.88
CA THR A 835 -5.40 -13.34 17.25
C THR A 835 -6.57 -14.30 17.46
N VAL A 836 -6.51 -15.20 18.45
CA VAL A 836 -7.58 -16.16 18.80
C VAL A 836 -8.22 -15.79 20.14
N VAL A 837 -9.49 -15.39 20.13
CA VAL A 837 -10.28 -14.98 21.31
C VAL A 837 -11.59 -15.78 21.36
N VAL A 838 -11.95 -16.34 22.50
CA VAL A 838 -13.25 -17.00 22.72
C VAL A 838 -14.14 -16.12 23.59
N LEU A 839 -15.29 -15.71 23.06
CA LEU A 839 -16.36 -15.07 23.82
C LEU A 839 -17.34 -16.15 24.30
N GLY A 840 -17.57 -16.28 25.60
CA GLY A 840 -18.48 -17.29 26.15
C GLY A 840 -18.86 -17.08 27.61
N THR A 841 -19.64 -18.01 28.17
CA THR A 841 -19.94 -18.10 29.61
C THR A 841 -19.54 -19.46 30.16
N TRP A 842 -18.95 -19.49 31.35
CA TRP A 842 -18.37 -20.72 31.91
C TRP A 842 -19.42 -21.80 32.23
N THR A 843 -20.70 -21.41 32.38
CA THR A 843 -21.83 -22.32 32.60
C THR A 843 -22.45 -22.87 31.30
N SER A 844 -22.12 -22.30 30.13
CA SER A 844 -22.66 -22.73 28.84
C SER A 844 -21.96 -23.99 28.33
N MET A 845 -22.75 -25.05 28.09
CA MET A 845 -22.24 -26.29 27.49
C MET A 845 -21.64 -26.09 26.10
N PHE A 846 -22.14 -25.10 25.34
CA PHE A 846 -21.66 -24.78 24.00
C PHE A 846 -20.31 -24.07 24.05
N SER A 847 -20.12 -23.15 25.01
CA SER A 847 -18.84 -22.46 25.23
C SER A 847 -17.76 -23.42 25.73
N ASN A 848 -18.12 -24.32 26.64
CA ASN A 848 -17.19 -25.34 27.13
C ASN A 848 -16.78 -26.34 26.04
N ARG A 849 -17.68 -26.67 25.10
CA ARG A 849 -17.36 -27.49 23.92
C ARG A 849 -16.23 -26.88 23.07
N VAL A 850 -16.27 -25.58 22.81
CA VAL A 850 -15.23 -24.86 22.05
C VAL A 850 -13.89 -24.82 22.81
N ARG A 851 -13.95 -24.58 24.13
CA ARG A 851 -12.75 -24.55 24.99
C ARG A 851 -12.04 -25.90 25.05
N ILE A 852 -12.79 -27.00 25.18
CA ILE A 852 -12.23 -28.36 25.17
C ILE A 852 -11.59 -28.65 23.81
N ALA A 853 -12.24 -28.30 22.69
CA ALA A 853 -11.68 -28.48 21.36
C ALA A 853 -10.34 -27.72 21.14
N LEU A 854 -10.22 -26.49 21.64
CA LEU A 854 -8.95 -25.74 21.59
C LEU A 854 -7.85 -26.38 22.45
N LEU A 855 -8.21 -26.88 23.64
CA LEU A 855 -7.27 -27.56 24.55
C LEU A 855 -6.77 -28.90 23.98
N GLU A 856 -7.65 -29.72 23.40
CA GLU A 856 -7.28 -30.97 22.71
C GLU A 856 -6.36 -30.74 21.51
N LYS A 857 -6.40 -29.54 20.91
CA LYS A 857 -5.51 -29.11 19.81
C LYS A 857 -4.27 -28.35 20.26
N GLY A 858 -4.12 -28.04 21.55
CA GLY A 858 -2.98 -27.27 22.08
C GLY A 858 -2.91 -25.82 21.60
N VAL A 859 -4.05 -25.19 21.26
CA VAL A 859 -4.11 -23.79 20.78
C VAL A 859 -4.22 -22.83 21.96
N GLU A 860 -3.31 -21.86 22.09
CA GLU A 860 -3.43 -20.77 23.06
C GLU A 860 -4.55 -19.81 22.65
N TYR A 861 -5.40 -19.42 23.60
CA TYR A 861 -6.53 -18.52 23.36
C TYR A 861 -6.82 -17.61 24.57
N GLU A 862 -7.33 -16.41 24.30
CA GLU A 862 -7.88 -15.52 25.34
C GLU A 862 -9.36 -15.85 25.55
N TYR A 863 -9.80 -16.12 26.79
CA TYR A 863 -11.22 -16.36 27.11
C TYR A 863 -11.84 -15.13 27.78
N LYS A 864 -12.94 -14.63 27.22
CA LYS A 864 -13.70 -13.49 27.76
C LYS A 864 -15.09 -13.94 28.19
N GLU A 865 -15.40 -13.72 29.47
CA GLU A 865 -16.72 -13.99 30.05
C GLU A 865 -17.71 -12.91 29.60
N GLU A 866 -18.63 -13.27 28.70
CA GLU A 866 -19.44 -12.33 27.93
C GLU A 866 -20.84 -12.92 27.67
N ASP A 867 -21.92 -12.24 28.06
CA ASP A 867 -23.31 -12.72 27.83
C ASP A 867 -24.04 -11.86 26.76
N LEU A 868 -23.82 -10.53 26.73
CA LEU A 868 -24.47 -9.57 25.81
C LEU A 868 -23.63 -8.29 25.54
N SER A 869 -22.31 -8.39 25.39
CA SER A 869 -21.48 -7.20 25.15
C SER A 869 -21.55 -6.68 23.71
N PRO A 870 -21.19 -5.39 23.48
CA PRO A 870 -21.04 -4.84 22.14
C PRO A 870 -20.09 -5.65 21.25
N LEU A 871 -19.08 -6.29 21.84
CA LEU A 871 -18.17 -7.17 21.13
C LEU A 871 -18.88 -8.45 20.67
N LEU A 872 -19.66 -9.11 21.54
CA LEU A 872 -20.49 -10.27 21.14
C LEU A 872 -21.52 -9.90 20.06
N LEU A 873 -22.15 -8.73 20.15
CA LEU A 873 -23.13 -8.25 19.18
C LEU A 873 -22.50 -7.87 17.84
N LYS A 874 -21.26 -7.36 17.84
CA LYS A 874 -20.47 -7.07 16.63
C LYS A 874 -19.94 -8.36 15.99
N SER A 875 -19.58 -9.34 16.81
CA SER A 875 -18.96 -10.59 16.37
C SER A 875 -19.97 -11.66 15.95
N ASN A 876 -21.14 -11.74 16.59
CA ASN A 876 -22.27 -12.57 16.14
C ASN A 876 -23.53 -11.72 16.00
N PRO A 877 -23.59 -10.79 15.01
CA PRO A 877 -24.70 -9.86 14.88
C PRO A 877 -26.01 -10.53 14.48
N VAL A 878 -25.93 -11.73 13.90
CA VAL A 878 -27.05 -12.51 13.38
C VAL A 878 -27.80 -13.22 14.50
N HIS A 879 -27.11 -14.02 15.31
CA HIS A 879 -27.77 -14.82 16.35
C HIS A 879 -27.64 -14.22 17.74
N LYS A 880 -26.62 -13.36 17.97
CA LYS A 880 -26.33 -12.70 19.25
C LYS A 880 -26.18 -13.72 20.39
N LYS A 881 -25.57 -14.86 20.09
CA LYS A 881 -25.40 -15.99 20.99
C LYS A 881 -23.93 -16.36 21.14
N ILE A 882 -23.60 -16.85 22.32
CA ILE A 882 -22.32 -17.49 22.65
C ILE A 882 -22.35 -19.00 22.40
N PRO A 883 -21.20 -19.62 22.08
CA PRO A 883 -19.87 -19.01 21.98
C PRO A 883 -19.58 -18.38 20.61
N VAL A 884 -18.61 -17.46 20.61
CA VAL A 884 -18.00 -16.91 19.38
C VAL A 884 -16.49 -17.04 19.48
N LEU A 885 -15.86 -17.70 18.50
CA LEU A 885 -14.41 -17.73 18.35
C LEU A 885 -14.01 -16.62 17.38
N ILE A 886 -13.27 -15.62 17.82
CA ILE A 886 -12.68 -14.60 16.95
C ILE A 886 -11.28 -15.08 16.61
N HIS A 887 -11.04 -15.41 15.34
CA HIS A 887 -9.72 -15.68 14.79
C HIS A 887 -9.38 -14.57 13.77
N ASN A 888 -8.43 -13.69 14.11
CA ASN A 888 -7.89 -12.62 13.27
C ASN A 888 -8.95 -11.59 12.90
N GLU A 889 -9.67 -11.12 13.93
CA GLU A 889 -10.86 -10.25 13.84
C GLU A 889 -12.06 -10.87 13.13
N ARG A 890 -11.97 -12.12 12.66
CA ARG A 890 -13.08 -12.84 12.01
C ARG A 890 -13.80 -13.71 13.03
N PRO A 891 -15.06 -13.41 13.34
CA PRO A 891 -15.83 -14.23 14.26
C PRO A 891 -16.38 -15.47 13.56
N ILE A 892 -16.09 -16.64 14.12
CA ILE A 892 -16.75 -17.90 13.84
C ILE A 892 -17.79 -18.13 14.93
N CYS A 893 -19.01 -18.39 14.52
CA CYS A 893 -20.17 -18.55 15.40
C CYS A 893 -20.71 -19.99 15.32
N GLU A 894 -21.51 -20.37 16.30
CA GLU A 894 -22.08 -21.72 16.47
C GLU A 894 -21.04 -22.78 16.88
N SER A 895 -21.25 -23.40 18.04
CA SER A 895 -20.22 -24.24 18.66
C SER A 895 -19.76 -25.44 17.81
N LEU A 896 -20.63 -26.06 17.01
CA LEU A 896 -20.24 -27.17 16.12
C LEU A 896 -19.44 -26.71 14.90
N ASN A 897 -19.76 -25.54 14.34
CA ASN A 897 -18.99 -24.94 13.25
C ASN A 897 -17.62 -24.47 13.75
N ILE A 898 -17.56 -23.93 14.98
CA ILE A 898 -16.32 -23.55 15.63
C ILE A 898 -15.43 -24.78 15.86
N VAL A 899 -15.97 -25.91 16.36
CA VAL A 899 -15.20 -27.15 16.56
C VAL A 899 -14.68 -27.71 15.24
N GLN A 900 -15.48 -27.69 14.18
CA GLN A 900 -15.03 -28.12 12.86
C GLN A 900 -13.94 -27.19 12.31
N TYR A 901 -14.11 -25.88 12.47
CA TYR A 901 -13.10 -24.88 12.10
C TYR A 901 -11.79 -25.10 12.86
N ILE A 902 -11.85 -25.41 14.17
CA ILE A 902 -10.68 -25.74 14.99
C ILE A 902 -9.98 -27.00 14.48
N ASP A 903 -10.75 -28.05 14.15
CA ASP A 903 -10.20 -29.32 13.67
C ASP A 903 -9.51 -29.18 12.31
N GLU A 904 -10.08 -28.39 11.41
CA GLU A 904 -9.53 -28.12 10.07
C GLU A 904 -8.32 -27.17 10.11
N THR A 905 -8.33 -26.18 11.02
CA THR A 905 -7.29 -25.16 11.11
C THR A 905 -6.04 -25.66 11.84
N TRP A 906 -6.18 -26.51 12.88
CA TRP A 906 -5.06 -26.97 13.73
C TRP A 906 -4.94 -28.51 13.78
N ASN A 907 -4.77 -29.16 12.62
CA ASN A 907 -4.80 -30.62 12.45
C ASN A 907 -3.46 -31.37 12.71
N LYS A 908 -2.67 -31.03 13.72
CA LYS A 908 -1.29 -31.58 13.80
C LYS A 908 -1.14 -33.01 14.35
N THR A 909 -2.07 -33.54 15.17
CA THR A 909 -1.89 -34.91 15.75
C THR A 909 -3.13 -35.66 16.25
N SER A 910 -4.24 -35.01 16.64
CA SER A 910 -5.45 -35.68 17.17
C SER A 910 -6.73 -35.14 16.51
N PRO A 911 -7.30 -35.79 15.48
CA PRO A 911 -8.48 -35.29 14.80
C PRO A 911 -9.73 -35.37 15.70
N LEU A 912 -10.48 -34.27 15.78
CA LEU A 912 -11.75 -34.19 16.52
C LEU A 912 -12.90 -34.78 15.71
N MET A 913 -12.81 -34.72 14.37
CA MET A 913 -13.78 -35.32 13.46
C MET A 913 -13.22 -36.61 12.81
N PRO A 914 -14.08 -37.61 12.52
CA PRO A 914 -13.65 -38.80 11.79
C PRO A 914 -13.07 -38.49 10.41
N GLY A 915 -12.04 -39.26 10.03
CA GLY A 915 -11.39 -39.13 8.72
C GLY A 915 -12.30 -39.53 7.56
N ASP A 916 -13.15 -40.54 7.74
CA ASP A 916 -14.10 -41.02 6.74
C ASP A 916 -15.27 -40.03 6.50
N PRO A 917 -15.62 -39.70 5.24
CA PRO A 917 -16.69 -38.74 4.95
C PRO A 917 -18.08 -39.15 5.47
N TYR A 918 -18.40 -40.44 5.51
CA TYR A 918 -19.69 -40.94 5.99
C TYR A 918 -19.74 -40.86 7.52
N GLU A 919 -18.68 -41.27 8.22
CA GLU A 919 -18.59 -41.13 9.68
C GLU A 919 -18.58 -39.66 10.11
N ARG A 920 -17.94 -38.78 9.33
CA ARG A 920 -17.94 -37.33 9.55
C ARG A 920 -19.33 -36.72 9.39
N ALA A 921 -20.11 -37.17 8.40
CA ALA A 921 -21.50 -36.76 8.23
C ALA A 921 -22.38 -37.25 9.39
N ASN A 922 -22.16 -38.48 9.87
CA ASN A 922 -22.85 -39.04 11.04
C ASN A 922 -22.50 -38.28 12.33
N ALA A 923 -21.24 -37.89 12.53
CA ALA A 923 -20.83 -37.08 13.67
C ALA A 923 -21.54 -35.71 13.69
N ARG A 924 -21.70 -35.06 12.53
CA ARG A 924 -22.46 -33.81 12.40
C ARG A 924 -23.96 -34.00 12.70
N PHE A 925 -24.55 -35.10 12.23
CA PHE A 925 -25.95 -35.43 12.52
C PHE A 925 -26.19 -35.59 14.03
N TRP A 926 -25.34 -36.33 14.73
CA TRP A 926 -25.48 -36.53 16.18
C TRP A 926 -25.21 -35.25 16.98
N GLY A 927 -24.26 -34.42 16.55
CA GLY A 927 -24.07 -33.07 17.13
C GLY A 927 -25.33 -32.20 17.01
N ASP A 928 -25.95 -32.16 15.83
CA ASP A 928 -27.19 -31.41 15.60
C ASP A 928 -28.38 -31.97 16.40
N TYR A 929 -28.47 -33.29 16.54
CA TYR A 929 -29.49 -33.96 17.36
C TYR A 929 -29.38 -33.57 18.84
N ILE A 930 -28.16 -33.55 19.40
CA ILE A 930 -27.91 -33.13 20.78
C ILE A 930 -28.35 -31.67 20.98
N ASP A 931 -27.98 -30.77 20.07
CA ASP A 931 -28.24 -29.33 20.18
C ASP A 931 -29.72 -28.99 19.97
N LYS A 932 -30.42 -29.64 19.03
CA LYS A 932 -31.82 -29.33 18.70
C LYS A 932 -32.86 -30.12 19.46
N LYS A 933 -32.55 -31.34 19.91
CA LYS A 933 -33.53 -32.22 20.57
C LYS A 933 -33.27 -32.33 22.07
N ILE A 934 -32.05 -32.69 22.47
CA ILE A 934 -31.74 -32.96 23.89
C ILE A 934 -31.71 -31.65 24.68
N TYR A 935 -30.97 -30.65 24.19
CA TYR A 935 -30.92 -29.34 24.86
C TYR A 935 -32.30 -28.65 24.89
N ASP A 936 -33.05 -28.67 23.78
CA ASP A 936 -34.39 -28.07 23.74
C ASP A 936 -35.34 -28.72 24.76
N CYS A 937 -35.40 -30.07 24.82
CA CYS A 937 -36.21 -30.79 25.79
C CYS A 937 -35.77 -30.47 27.23
N GLY A 938 -34.47 -30.50 27.52
CA GLY A 938 -33.92 -30.15 28.83
C GLY A 938 -34.26 -28.71 29.26
N SER A 939 -34.18 -27.76 28.33
CA SER A 939 -34.53 -26.36 28.58
C SER A 939 -36.04 -26.17 28.84
N ARG A 940 -36.91 -27.01 28.24
CA ARG A 940 -38.36 -27.01 28.48
C ARG A 940 -38.70 -27.56 29.87
N ILE A 941 -37.96 -28.55 30.38
CA ILE A 941 -38.08 -29.05 31.77
C ILE A 941 -37.79 -27.94 32.78
N TRP A 942 -36.84 -27.05 32.47
CA TRP A 942 -36.47 -25.96 33.37
C TRP A 942 -37.46 -24.79 33.32
N ARG A 943 -37.95 -24.43 32.12
CA ARG A 943 -38.83 -23.27 31.91
C ARG A 943 -40.31 -23.51 32.19
N ARG A 944 -40.78 -24.76 32.16
CA ARG A 944 -42.22 -25.10 32.31
C ARG A 944 -42.52 -25.66 33.71
N LYS A 945 -43.78 -25.56 34.15
CA LYS A 945 -44.28 -26.06 35.46
C LYS A 945 -45.47 -27.00 35.26
N GLY A 946 -45.76 -27.83 36.27
CA GLY A 946 -46.91 -28.75 36.27
C GLY A 946 -46.82 -29.84 35.19
N GLU A 947 -47.97 -30.22 34.62
CA GLU A 947 -48.07 -31.26 33.57
C GLU A 947 -47.14 -31.02 32.38
N ALA A 948 -46.99 -29.77 31.94
CA ALA A 948 -46.12 -29.43 30.82
C ALA A 948 -44.62 -29.67 31.10
N ARG A 949 -44.22 -29.76 32.38
CA ARG A 949 -42.87 -30.16 32.80
C ARG A 949 -42.68 -31.67 32.78
N GLU A 950 -43.69 -32.42 33.19
CA GLU A 950 -43.64 -33.90 33.19
C GLU A 950 -43.65 -34.48 31.78
N VAL A 951 -44.38 -33.86 30.84
CA VAL A 951 -44.30 -34.17 29.41
C VAL A 951 -42.89 -33.93 28.87
N ALA A 952 -42.28 -32.78 29.19
CA ALA A 952 -40.91 -32.46 28.76
C ALA A 952 -39.86 -33.42 29.36
N LYS A 953 -40.06 -33.92 30.59
CA LYS A 953 -39.18 -34.94 31.21
C LYS A 953 -39.26 -36.27 30.48
N LYS A 954 -40.47 -36.71 30.10
CA LYS A 954 -40.66 -37.94 29.33
C LYS A 954 -40.01 -37.84 27.95
N GLU A 955 -40.25 -36.73 27.23
CA GLU A 955 -39.61 -36.46 25.94
C GLU A 955 -38.07 -36.43 26.03
N PHE A 956 -37.50 -35.90 27.11
CA PHE A 956 -36.05 -35.89 27.33
C PHE A 956 -35.48 -37.30 27.54
N ILE A 957 -36.15 -38.16 28.33
CA ILE A 957 -35.75 -39.56 28.52
C ILE A 957 -35.82 -40.33 27.20
N ASP A 958 -36.86 -40.10 26.39
CA ASP A 958 -36.99 -40.74 25.08
C ASP A 958 -35.89 -40.26 24.11
N CYS A 959 -35.51 -38.98 24.15
CA CYS A 959 -34.37 -38.49 23.38
C CYS A 959 -33.03 -39.14 23.79
N LEU A 960 -32.84 -39.44 25.08
CA LEU A 960 -31.65 -40.13 25.59
C LEU A 960 -31.61 -41.61 25.18
N LYS A 961 -32.76 -42.30 25.17
CA LYS A 961 -32.84 -43.70 24.68
C LYS A 961 -32.46 -43.83 23.20
N VAL A 962 -32.74 -42.81 22.39
CA VAL A 962 -32.28 -42.76 20.98
C VAL A 962 -30.74 -42.71 20.89
N LEU A 963 -30.07 -42.00 21.81
CA LEU A 963 -28.60 -42.01 21.89
C LEU A 963 -28.06 -43.36 22.37
N GLU A 964 -28.68 -43.96 23.38
CA GLU A 964 -28.28 -45.27 23.91
C GLU A 964 -28.43 -46.38 22.85
N GLY A 965 -29.50 -46.34 22.05
CA GLY A 965 -29.70 -47.21 20.89
C GLY A 965 -28.67 -47.00 19.77
N ALA A 966 -28.20 -45.77 19.58
CA ALA A 966 -27.14 -45.46 18.61
C ALA A 966 -25.75 -45.90 19.10
N GLN A 967 -25.51 -45.90 20.41
CA GLN A 967 -24.25 -46.35 21.02
C GLN A 967 -24.12 -47.87 21.06
N SER A 968 -25.24 -48.59 21.15
CA SER A 968 -25.28 -50.06 21.15
C SER A 968 -25.20 -50.70 19.75
N GLN A 969 -25.17 -49.87 18.70
CA GLN A 969 -24.92 -50.27 17.30
C GLN A 969 -23.46 -50.05 16.86
N LYS A 970 -22.55 -49.63 17.77
CA LYS A 970 -21.12 -49.44 17.51
C LYS A 970 -20.26 -50.46 18.24
#